data_AF-A0A8T4L8F3-F1
#
_entry.id   AF-A0A8T4L8F3-F1
#
_cell.length_a   1.000
_cell.length_b   1.000
_cell.length_c   1.000
_cell.angle_alpha   90.00
_cell.angle_beta   90.00
_cell.angle_gamma   90.00
#
_symmetry.space_group_name_H-M   'P 1'
#
loop_
_entity.id
_entity.type
_entity.pdbx_description
1 polymer ?
#
loop_
_entity_poly.entity_id
_entity_poly.type
_entity_poly.pdbx_seq_one_letter_code
_entity_poly.pdbx_strand_id
1 'polypeptide(L)'
;MSSKQKKLHQKTPASAFLRIGLAGLLVVVLLAFSTTALLSPLSSGALLGETENAFLDGFDSDVFLEKMTNTAVADGKIRPVFSFSPVEIASSSSLGNGLIGLWHLNGSLADASPEKRSLARKASTRCFVTGILSKACRLDGSRDYLDAGDFSDLEGIRSFSISMWVKNDGTKELQYLAQKNWGSGDTFALQRTTDGSAAFSIYSSTGKPFSAMYSHGLADTKWHLVTGVFDGSKASDNVVIFVDGVKGNQTANFRQKTSASTSRLGIGGRNDAASWDGLIDEIAVWDRAITDAEIKSLLGSPPLVMSFESKSISTQESFSSLTPRWSEVDHQCAVEVSTDNGASWCSVENGVAILDLNCLLPADSFKYRIRFLSVHELDWVRFDWNVVSPPVETPVCGNNKLETGEICDGTDIGSVSCSTLGLGVGAVSCNPDCSGFDSSSCREVPDDLDPTGEWKPPIGIPLPSFGIFESHVMYAGQEGYSDAGNGPYTYLVDNSSSACTDSSNRGSPQKPRCTIPSSLSAGDVVEIRGGPYSYDDRWLFTLNGSKQKPVFFRGENSSKKPVIIGKQVRFDGKFGIVENVVFDNSNILFYGDGFDHWSIRFNEFKNYRPATGAGKVINLKENASDMVVYKNSIHDNGDVLSDVETDVHGFTVYSGSKNIWVVDNAFFNNAGDAVQFCHHCPEPVPHHVYIGRNVFHDDRENAIDIKESRDVVISENKMYGYVPASASDGSAIIVHYGPERVWMLFNEIFDSSNGIRIDGAKSAFAIGNVIHDIHHYYSNGYDPSEIWQPGNGIWVRDVPVFSAVGNTLFSVDAGIASPGNSSQKHFFTNNIVSNLTEPSHHLGVEYTAVSSQSKAENNLFFQPGSSATVKWGSDSVVYSVSSFDSKFGMNDNVDQNPLFVNVPVSCQAVPLREIVGANGSVSEVLVDDQKRTQFSSTTDFEAAGVVSGARLMVKSFDDAGLDCGEAGRDCRFLTVASVNGNKLVLDRLVNSSSVSGIEFLLSFYPFTATEVYVLSSSGYAMGDIVEIGNDGVKRIVESVSSDAIGKKIILTDATKVSSGIVAPTSMCNWKNNSNIARDFGLAQGSPAVDAGALDSVYGLYTSLYNVDITNDVAGTTRPKGNDWDIGAMEQ
;
A
#
# COMPACT_ATOMS: atom_id res chain seq x y z
N MET A 1 -2.78 15.86 -61.08
CA MET A 1 -3.03 17.31 -61.25
C MET A 1 -4.51 17.58 -60.97
N SER A 2 -4.87 18.79 -60.54
CA SER A 2 -6.20 19.49 -60.60
C SER A 2 -7.51 18.70 -60.90
N SER A 3 -8.67 18.98 -60.27
CA SER A 3 -9.03 19.98 -59.23
C SER A 3 -10.49 19.78 -58.74
N LYS A 4 -10.95 20.63 -57.80
CA LYS A 4 -12.27 20.54 -57.12
C LYS A 4 -13.50 21.01 -57.94
N GLN A 5 -14.62 20.32 -57.71
CA GLN A 5 -16.02 20.80 -57.54
C GLN A 5 -16.92 21.35 -58.69
N LYS A 6 -18.14 20.77 -58.71
CA LYS A 6 -19.51 21.35 -58.86
C LYS A 6 -19.95 22.07 -60.17
N LYS A 7 -21.03 21.54 -60.78
CA LYS A 7 -22.25 22.32 -61.15
C LYS A 7 -23.50 21.46 -61.53
N LEU A 8 -24.58 21.64 -60.76
CA LEU A 8 -26.00 21.83 -61.14
C LEU A 8 -26.84 20.83 -62.00
N HIS A 9 -28.18 20.92 -61.79
CA HIS A 9 -29.33 20.49 -62.62
C HIS A 9 -29.78 19.00 -62.60
N GLN A 10 -31.08 18.63 -62.68
CA GLN A 10 -32.37 19.34 -62.47
C GLN A 10 -33.58 18.32 -62.49
N LYS A 11 -34.76 18.74 -61.97
CA LYS A 11 -36.17 18.31 -62.25
C LYS A 11 -36.92 17.41 -61.24
N THR A 12 -38.25 17.56 -61.28
CA THR A 12 -39.31 16.95 -60.44
C THR A 12 -40.33 16.18 -61.32
N PRO A 13 -41.38 15.56 -60.74
CA PRO A 13 -42.71 16.21 -60.77
C PRO A 13 -43.52 16.10 -59.44
N ALA A 14 -44.72 16.70 -59.41
CA ALA A 14 -45.65 16.79 -58.27
C ALA A 14 -46.77 15.70 -58.33
N SER A 15 -47.74 15.53 -57.40
CA SER A 15 -48.42 16.44 -56.43
C SER A 15 -49.11 15.60 -55.30
N ALA A 16 -49.93 16.06 -54.33
CA ALA A 16 -50.74 17.29 -54.18
C ALA A 16 -50.98 17.75 -52.71
N PHE A 17 -52.24 17.71 -52.21
CA PHE A 17 -52.79 18.28 -50.96
C PHE A 17 -53.79 17.27 -50.32
N LEU A 18 -54.30 17.36 -49.08
CA LEU A 18 -54.91 18.53 -48.41
C LEU A 18 -55.27 18.34 -46.90
N ARG A 19 -54.81 19.28 -46.03
CA ARG A 19 -55.41 19.82 -44.75
C ARG A 19 -55.64 19.01 -43.43
N ILE A 20 -55.05 19.57 -42.35
CA ILE A 20 -55.64 20.04 -41.06
C ILE A 20 -56.29 19.05 -40.06
N GLY A 21 -55.89 19.13 -38.77
CA GLY A 21 -56.88 19.22 -37.66
C GLY A 21 -56.60 18.54 -36.30
N LEU A 22 -56.23 19.35 -35.30
CA LEU A 22 -56.22 19.15 -33.83
C LEU A 22 -57.04 18.01 -33.15
N ALA A 23 -56.41 17.43 -32.10
CA ALA A 23 -56.92 17.12 -30.75
C ALA A 23 -57.96 16.00 -30.47
N GLY A 24 -57.76 15.27 -29.34
CA GLY A 24 -58.85 14.95 -28.41
C GLY A 24 -59.20 13.47 -28.09
N LEU A 25 -58.61 12.93 -27.01
CA LEU A 25 -59.21 12.05 -25.97
C LEU A 25 -60.04 10.76 -26.28
N LEU A 26 -59.59 9.66 -25.62
CA LEU A 26 -60.36 8.60 -24.90
C LEU A 26 -61.13 7.43 -25.61
N VAL A 27 -60.85 6.22 -25.10
CA VAL A 27 -61.71 4.98 -24.91
C VAL A 27 -61.86 3.88 -26.01
N VAL A 28 -61.07 2.80 -25.82
CA VAL A 28 -61.38 1.32 -25.73
C VAL A 28 -62.26 0.58 -26.78
N VAL A 29 -61.77 -0.57 -27.31
CA VAL A 29 -62.35 -1.97 -27.24
C VAL A 29 -61.59 -3.02 -28.12
N LEU A 30 -60.91 -3.96 -27.43
CA LEU A 30 -60.62 -5.42 -27.66
C LEU A 30 -60.21 -6.07 -29.03
N LEU A 31 -59.00 -6.68 -29.00
CA LEU A 31 -58.64 -8.14 -29.20
C LEU A 31 -58.26 -8.84 -30.55
N ALA A 32 -57.22 -9.71 -30.38
CA ALA A 32 -57.03 -11.10 -30.87
C ALA A 32 -56.25 -11.47 -32.17
N PHE A 33 -54.91 -11.39 -32.11
CA PHE A 33 -53.89 -12.47 -32.21
C PHE A 33 -53.81 -13.54 -33.35
N SER A 34 -52.67 -14.28 -33.34
CA SER A 34 -52.04 -15.14 -34.38
C SER A 34 -51.98 -16.64 -33.96
N THR A 35 -51.35 -17.62 -34.63
CA THR A 35 -49.90 -17.86 -34.89
C THR A 35 -49.64 -19.07 -35.86
N THR A 36 -48.38 -19.28 -36.28
CA THR A 36 -47.83 -20.56 -36.82
C THR A 36 -46.32 -20.68 -36.50
N ALA A 37 -45.75 -21.89 -36.32
CA ALA A 37 -44.35 -22.12 -35.90
C ALA A 37 -43.66 -23.34 -36.57
N LEU A 38 -42.33 -23.48 -36.42
CA LEU A 38 -41.48 -24.63 -36.85
C LEU A 38 -40.17 -24.71 -36.01
N LEU A 39 -39.42 -25.83 -36.07
CA LEU A 39 -38.48 -26.30 -35.01
C LEU A 39 -37.08 -26.76 -35.47
N SER A 40 -36.12 -26.78 -34.53
CA SER A 40 -34.80 -27.48 -34.59
C SER A 40 -34.27 -27.80 -33.15
N PRO A 41 -33.27 -28.70 -32.95
CA PRO A 41 -33.13 -29.48 -31.68
C PRO A 41 -32.05 -29.04 -30.65
N LEU A 42 -31.97 -29.81 -29.55
CA LEU A 42 -31.36 -29.56 -28.22
C LEU A 42 -29.85 -29.89 -28.02
N SER A 43 -29.30 -29.35 -26.92
CA SER A 43 -28.28 -30.03 -26.08
C SER A 43 -28.38 -29.62 -24.59
N SER A 44 -28.26 -30.59 -23.69
CA SER A 44 -27.89 -30.45 -22.26
C SER A 44 -28.75 -29.55 -21.35
N GLY A 45 -29.80 -30.14 -20.77
CA GLY A 45 -30.53 -29.64 -19.60
C GLY A 45 -31.06 -30.81 -18.77
N ALA A 46 -31.59 -30.55 -17.56
CA ALA A 46 -32.02 -31.58 -16.61
C ALA A 46 -32.98 -32.63 -17.19
N LEU A 47 -32.90 -33.87 -16.69
CA LEU A 47 -33.86 -34.93 -16.99
C LEU A 47 -35.22 -34.64 -16.33
N LEU A 48 -36.08 -33.90 -17.04
CA LEU A 48 -37.52 -34.12 -16.92
C LEU A 48 -37.79 -35.54 -17.43
N GLY A 49 -38.09 -36.45 -16.49
CA GLY A 49 -38.40 -37.83 -16.82
C GLY A 49 -39.67 -37.93 -17.67
N GLU A 50 -39.73 -38.90 -18.58
CA GLU A 50 -40.98 -39.23 -19.23
C GLU A 50 -41.94 -39.80 -18.16
N THR A 51 -43.00 -39.03 -17.89
CA THR A 51 -43.98 -39.14 -16.78
C THR A 51 -43.59 -38.47 -15.45
N GLU A 52 -44.60 -37.76 -14.92
CA GLU A 52 -44.71 -37.10 -13.61
C GLU A 52 -43.93 -35.79 -13.40
N ASN A 53 -44.69 -34.76 -13.03
CA ASN A 53 -44.30 -33.38 -12.75
C ASN A 53 -43.24 -33.30 -11.63
N ALA A 54 -41.95 -33.20 -11.97
CA ALA A 54 -40.90 -33.26 -10.97
C ALA A 54 -39.59 -32.53 -11.33
N PHE A 55 -38.82 -32.21 -10.30
CA PHE A 55 -37.48 -31.62 -10.36
C PHE A 55 -36.53 -32.37 -9.40
N LEU A 56 -35.27 -32.54 -9.78
CA LEU A 56 -34.20 -33.15 -8.98
C LEU A 56 -32.93 -32.30 -9.13
N ASP A 57 -32.34 -31.89 -8.01
CA ASP A 57 -30.99 -31.34 -7.93
C ASP A 57 -30.08 -32.34 -7.19
N GLY A 58 -28.92 -32.62 -7.78
CA GLY A 58 -27.87 -33.47 -7.24
C GLY A 58 -26.52 -32.76 -7.15
N PHE A 59 -26.50 -31.42 -7.23
CA PHE A 59 -25.34 -30.56 -7.01
C PHE A 59 -24.10 -30.81 -7.91
N ASP A 60 -24.19 -31.68 -8.92
CA ASP A 60 -23.15 -31.95 -9.93
C ASP A 60 -22.85 -30.76 -10.86
N SER A 61 -23.66 -29.68 -10.83
CA SER A 61 -23.41 -28.45 -11.58
C SER A 61 -24.14 -27.24 -10.96
N ASP A 62 -23.46 -26.11 -10.77
CA ASP A 62 -23.92 -24.92 -10.03
C ASP A 62 -25.09 -24.14 -10.66
N VAL A 63 -25.76 -24.69 -11.68
CA VAL A 63 -26.74 -24.00 -12.52
C VAL A 63 -27.95 -23.51 -11.72
N PHE A 64 -28.37 -24.22 -10.66
CA PHE A 64 -29.60 -23.95 -9.91
C PHE A 64 -29.43 -23.27 -8.54
N LEU A 65 -28.22 -22.87 -8.15
CA LEU A 65 -27.98 -22.12 -6.90
C LEU A 65 -28.06 -20.60 -7.15
N GLU A 66 -28.76 -19.85 -6.30
CA GLU A 66 -28.93 -18.39 -6.42
C GLU A 66 -28.11 -17.62 -5.38
N LYS A 67 -28.12 -18.09 -4.12
CA LYS A 67 -27.35 -17.50 -3.01
C LYS A 67 -26.72 -18.59 -2.18
N MET A 68 -25.46 -18.41 -1.83
CA MET A 68 -24.72 -19.24 -0.88
C MET A 68 -24.16 -18.32 0.22
N THR A 69 -24.36 -18.69 1.48
CA THR A 69 -23.86 -17.94 2.64
C THR A 69 -23.12 -18.91 3.54
N ASN A 70 -21.80 -18.76 3.61
CA ASN A 70 -20.91 -19.64 4.37
C ASN A 70 -21.08 -21.12 3.95
N THR A 71 -21.17 -21.37 2.63
CA THR A 71 -21.37 -22.69 2.00
C THR A 71 -20.65 -22.77 0.64
N ALA A 72 -20.29 -23.98 0.21
CA ALA A 72 -19.67 -24.27 -1.09
C ALA A 72 -20.07 -25.67 -1.62
N VAL A 73 -19.98 -25.84 -2.93
CA VAL A 73 -20.20 -27.13 -3.63
C VAL A 73 -18.87 -27.86 -3.83
N ALA A 74 -18.87 -29.18 -3.65
CA ALA A 74 -17.73 -30.06 -3.94
C ALA A 74 -18.20 -31.51 -4.12
N ASP A 75 -17.57 -32.26 -5.03
CA ASP A 75 -17.74 -33.71 -5.19
C ASP A 75 -19.21 -34.20 -5.34
N GLY A 76 -20.07 -33.39 -5.98
CA GLY A 76 -21.51 -33.68 -6.15
C GLY A 76 -22.36 -33.39 -4.90
N LYS A 77 -21.88 -32.52 -4.00
CA LYS A 77 -22.51 -32.20 -2.71
C LYS A 77 -22.37 -30.74 -2.35
N ILE A 78 -23.17 -30.27 -1.40
CA ILE A 78 -23.09 -28.92 -0.83
C ILE A 78 -22.85 -28.94 0.68
N ARG A 79 -21.94 -28.09 1.17
CA ARG A 79 -21.44 -28.10 2.56
C ARG A 79 -21.06 -26.71 3.10
N PRO A 80 -20.99 -26.49 4.43
CA PRO A 80 -20.60 -25.20 5.00
C PRO A 80 -19.11 -24.84 4.88
N VAL A 81 -18.80 -23.54 5.03
CA VAL A 81 -17.46 -22.93 5.00
C VAL A 81 -17.32 -21.91 6.13
N PHE A 82 -16.23 -21.97 6.90
CA PHE A 82 -15.96 -21.05 8.01
C PHE A 82 -14.81 -20.08 7.70
N SER A 83 -14.99 -18.82 8.11
CA SER A 83 -13.93 -17.81 8.21
C SER A 83 -14.12 -16.99 9.48
N PHE A 84 -13.03 -16.72 10.20
CA PHE A 84 -13.00 -15.91 11.41
C PHE A 84 -12.25 -14.60 11.14
N SER A 85 -12.62 -13.52 11.85
CA SER A 85 -11.96 -12.21 11.77
C SER A 85 -11.31 -11.91 13.13
N PRO A 86 -9.97 -11.95 13.26
CA PRO A 86 -9.29 -11.79 14.54
C PRO A 86 -9.61 -10.48 15.26
N VAL A 87 -9.40 -10.44 16.57
CA VAL A 87 -9.66 -9.26 17.42
C VAL A 87 -8.37 -8.75 18.06
N GLU A 88 -8.07 -7.48 17.82
CA GLU A 88 -6.97 -6.74 18.45
C GLU A 88 -7.19 -6.56 19.97
N ILE A 89 -6.16 -6.81 20.78
CA ILE A 89 -6.28 -6.82 22.24
C ILE A 89 -6.18 -5.40 22.82
N ALA A 90 -7.31 -4.69 22.89
CA ALA A 90 -7.38 -3.37 23.53
C ALA A 90 -7.28 -3.46 25.07
N SER A 91 -6.46 -2.59 25.68
CA SER A 91 -6.23 -2.53 27.14
C SER A 91 -7.45 -2.13 27.98
N SER A 92 -8.50 -1.60 27.35
CA SER A 92 -9.79 -1.26 27.98
C SER A 92 -10.80 -2.41 28.00
N SER A 93 -10.47 -3.57 27.41
CA SER A 93 -11.32 -4.76 27.36
C SER A 93 -11.17 -5.66 28.60
N SER A 94 -11.97 -6.72 28.72
CA SER A 94 -11.75 -7.77 29.74
C SER A 94 -10.37 -8.44 29.61
N LEU A 95 -9.84 -8.54 28.38
CA LEU A 95 -8.50 -9.04 28.09
C LEU A 95 -7.39 -8.07 28.55
N GLY A 96 -7.69 -6.80 28.82
CA GLY A 96 -6.73 -5.86 29.42
C GLY A 96 -6.41 -6.16 30.89
N ASN A 97 -7.29 -6.85 31.61
CA ASN A 97 -7.08 -7.23 33.01
C ASN A 97 -6.00 -8.32 33.13
N GLY A 98 -4.95 -8.06 33.93
CA GLY A 98 -3.84 -9.00 34.14
C GLY A 98 -2.87 -9.13 32.96
N LEU A 99 -2.98 -8.25 31.94
CA LEU A 99 -2.10 -8.25 30.77
C LEU A 99 -0.72 -7.67 31.15
N ILE A 100 0.34 -8.45 30.96
CA ILE A 100 1.72 -8.11 31.36
C ILE A 100 2.73 -8.10 30.19
N GLY A 101 2.25 -8.38 28.98
CA GLY A 101 2.99 -8.21 27.73
C GLY A 101 2.04 -8.34 26.55
N LEU A 102 2.14 -7.44 25.57
CA LEU A 102 1.34 -7.42 24.36
C LEU A 102 2.16 -6.84 23.21
N TRP A 103 2.42 -7.62 22.18
CA TRP A 103 3.21 -7.22 21.02
C TRP A 103 2.43 -7.53 19.75
N HIS A 104 1.86 -6.47 19.16
CA HIS A 104 1.08 -6.52 17.92
C HIS A 104 1.92 -6.73 16.66
N LEU A 105 3.26 -6.69 16.77
CA LEU A 105 4.26 -6.90 15.70
C LEU A 105 4.08 -6.09 14.40
N ASN A 106 3.18 -5.09 14.41
CA ASN A 106 2.81 -4.17 13.35
C ASN A 106 3.94 -3.19 12.97
N GLY A 107 5.08 -3.70 12.52
CA GLY A 107 6.31 -2.92 12.30
C GLY A 107 7.08 -2.57 13.59
N SER A 108 6.50 -2.83 14.77
CA SER A 108 7.02 -2.44 16.07
C SER A 108 7.22 -3.64 16.99
N LEU A 109 8.28 -3.58 17.79
CA LEU A 109 8.56 -4.52 18.90
C LEU A 109 8.12 -3.95 20.26
N ALA A 110 7.52 -2.76 20.27
CA ALA A 110 7.09 -2.10 21.49
C ALA A 110 5.98 -2.89 22.18
N ASP A 111 6.04 -2.97 23.50
CA ASP A 111 4.99 -3.57 24.31
C ASP A 111 3.82 -2.60 24.49
N ALA A 112 2.65 -3.00 24.00
CA ALA A 112 1.40 -2.26 24.15
C ALA A 112 0.77 -2.43 25.56
N SER A 113 1.18 -3.43 26.34
CA SER A 113 0.72 -3.64 27.72
C SER A 113 1.09 -2.50 28.67
N PRO A 114 0.59 -2.49 29.93
CA PRO A 114 1.04 -1.53 30.94
C PRO A 114 2.54 -1.60 31.28
N GLU A 115 3.20 -2.74 31.06
CA GLU A 115 4.56 -3.03 31.55
C GLU A 115 5.69 -2.48 30.66
N LYS A 116 5.41 -2.16 29.39
CA LYS A 116 6.32 -1.53 28.41
C LYS A 116 7.64 -2.29 28.16
N ARG A 117 7.59 -3.62 28.20
CA ARG A 117 8.74 -4.53 28.02
C ARG A 117 8.94 -4.91 26.54
N SER A 118 9.45 -3.98 25.75
CA SER A 118 9.69 -4.17 24.31
C SER A 118 10.60 -5.37 23.98
N LEU A 119 10.32 -6.09 22.89
CA LEU A 119 11.15 -7.21 22.43
C LEU A 119 12.42 -6.72 21.73
N ALA A 120 13.49 -7.51 21.81
CA ALA A 120 14.69 -7.36 20.97
C ALA A 120 14.70 -8.41 19.84
N ARG A 121 14.90 -7.97 18.60
CA ARG A 121 15.16 -8.88 17.45
C ARG A 121 16.49 -9.61 17.63
N LYS A 122 16.55 -10.88 17.21
CA LYS A 122 17.79 -11.66 17.04
C LYS A 122 17.83 -12.26 15.62
N ALA A 123 19.04 -12.42 15.10
CA ALA A 123 19.30 -12.85 13.72
C ALA A 123 18.43 -12.10 12.68
N SER A 124 17.95 -12.80 11.66
CA SER A 124 17.30 -12.28 10.44
C SER A 124 15.85 -11.78 10.62
N THR A 125 15.26 -11.92 11.81
CA THR A 125 13.81 -11.73 12.08
C THR A 125 13.23 -10.44 11.45
N ARG A 126 12.33 -10.58 10.47
CA ARG A 126 11.72 -9.44 9.73
C ARG A 126 10.28 -9.18 10.20
N CYS A 127 10.00 -8.02 10.79
CA CYS A 127 8.69 -7.67 11.39
C CYS A 127 7.84 -6.68 10.59
N PHE A 128 7.86 -6.79 9.26
CA PHE A 128 7.11 -5.91 8.34
C PHE A 128 6.36 -6.69 7.24
N VAL A 129 6.30 -8.02 7.35
CA VAL A 129 5.56 -8.90 6.43
C VAL A 129 4.07 -8.89 6.76
N THR A 130 3.18 -9.21 5.81
CA THR A 130 1.73 -9.22 6.04
C THR A 130 1.34 -10.19 7.16
N GLY A 131 0.60 -9.68 8.14
CA GLY A 131 0.18 -10.41 9.35
C GLY A 131 -1.23 -10.99 9.28
N ILE A 132 -1.79 -11.27 10.45
CA ILE A 132 -3.17 -11.74 10.66
C ILE A 132 -4.13 -10.55 10.86
N LEU A 133 -3.61 -9.40 11.31
CA LEU A 133 -4.33 -8.12 11.38
C LEU A 133 -3.68 -7.02 10.51
N SER A 134 -2.36 -6.86 10.54
CA SER A 134 -1.66 -5.93 9.63
C SER A 134 -0.24 -6.39 9.26
N LYS A 135 0.74 -6.34 10.19
CA LYS A 135 2.09 -6.90 9.98
C LYS A 135 2.49 -7.86 11.09
N ALA A 136 3.18 -8.93 10.71
CA ALA A 136 3.74 -9.96 11.60
C ALA A 136 5.27 -9.96 11.57
N CYS A 137 5.88 -10.73 12.48
CA CYS A 137 7.27 -11.16 12.33
C CYS A 137 7.35 -12.48 11.55
N ARG A 138 8.12 -12.48 10.44
CA ARG A 138 8.63 -13.71 9.84
C ARG A 138 9.83 -14.21 10.63
N LEU A 139 9.84 -15.52 10.85
CA LEU A 139 10.99 -16.31 11.20
C LEU A 139 11.34 -17.32 10.07
N ASP A 140 12.61 -17.70 9.96
CA ASP A 140 13.21 -18.52 8.91
C ASP A 140 13.69 -19.91 9.39
N GLY A 141 13.46 -20.23 10.66
CA GLY A 141 13.82 -21.52 11.27
C GLY A 141 15.30 -21.66 11.63
N SER A 142 16.13 -20.61 11.46
CA SER A 142 17.58 -20.71 11.55
C SER A 142 18.20 -19.66 12.49
N ARG A 143 18.13 -19.95 13.80
CA ARG A 143 18.75 -19.20 14.93
C ARG A 143 18.08 -17.87 15.28
N ASP A 144 16.98 -17.57 14.64
CA ASP A 144 16.17 -16.39 14.86
C ASP A 144 15.12 -16.62 15.96
N TYR A 145 14.81 -15.52 16.65
CA TYR A 145 13.83 -15.43 17.73
C TYR A 145 13.65 -13.95 18.13
N LEU A 146 12.55 -13.65 18.80
CA LEU A 146 12.37 -12.40 19.55
C LEU A 146 12.70 -12.65 21.02
N ASP A 147 13.42 -11.73 21.64
CA ASP A 147 13.97 -11.85 22.99
C ASP A 147 13.33 -10.80 23.91
N ALA A 148 12.51 -11.24 24.87
CA ALA A 148 11.87 -10.36 25.85
C ALA A 148 12.72 -10.13 27.12
N GLY A 149 13.97 -10.60 27.14
CA GLY A 149 14.82 -10.56 28.32
C GLY A 149 14.33 -11.51 29.43
N ASP A 150 14.81 -11.29 30.66
CA ASP A 150 14.46 -12.12 31.81
C ASP A 150 13.05 -11.79 32.35
N PHE A 151 12.06 -12.51 31.84
CA PHE A 151 10.65 -12.29 32.14
C PHE A 151 10.26 -12.98 33.46
N SER A 152 10.62 -12.35 34.58
CA SER A 152 10.58 -12.95 35.92
C SER A 152 9.18 -13.02 36.56
N ASP A 153 8.21 -12.28 36.05
CA ASP A 153 6.82 -12.28 36.52
C ASP A 153 6.11 -13.62 36.25
N LEU A 154 6.68 -14.47 35.39
CA LEU A 154 6.25 -15.84 35.15
C LEU A 154 6.83 -16.87 36.15
N GLU A 155 7.60 -16.44 37.14
CA GLU A 155 8.31 -17.29 38.11
C GLU A 155 7.62 -17.35 39.48
N GLY A 156 7.51 -18.55 40.04
CA GLY A 156 6.89 -18.75 41.36
C GLY A 156 5.41 -18.38 41.41
N ILE A 157 4.75 -18.12 40.28
CA ILE A 157 3.32 -17.80 40.20
C ILE A 157 2.46 -19.08 40.15
N ARG A 158 1.14 -18.94 40.27
CA ARG A 158 0.17 -20.06 40.23
C ARG A 158 -0.66 -20.14 38.96
N SER A 159 -0.68 -19.10 38.14
CA SER A 159 -1.48 -19.05 36.92
C SER A 159 -0.85 -18.07 35.95
N PHE A 160 -0.87 -18.36 34.66
CA PHE A 160 -0.59 -17.40 33.60
C PHE A 160 -1.24 -17.87 32.31
N SER A 161 -1.31 -17.00 31.32
CA SER A 161 -1.70 -17.37 29.96
C SER A 161 -0.72 -16.76 28.97
N ILE A 162 -0.49 -17.46 27.86
CA ILE A 162 0.23 -16.93 26.70
C ILE A 162 -0.54 -17.30 25.44
N SER A 163 -0.77 -16.32 24.57
CA SER A 163 -1.44 -16.50 23.27
C SER A 163 -0.63 -15.82 22.18
N MET A 164 -0.72 -16.34 20.97
CA MET A 164 -0.16 -15.75 19.75
C MET A 164 -0.84 -16.37 18.53
N TRP A 165 -0.93 -15.61 17.44
CA TRP A 165 -1.26 -16.15 16.13
C TRP A 165 0.02 -16.66 15.46
N VAL A 166 -0.04 -17.83 14.85
CA VAL A 166 1.11 -18.44 14.17
C VAL A 166 0.71 -19.01 12.81
N LYS A 167 1.64 -19.01 11.86
CA LYS A 167 1.49 -19.67 10.55
C LYS A 167 2.76 -20.47 10.27
N ASN A 168 2.62 -21.77 10.07
CA ASN A 168 3.74 -22.70 9.80
C ASN A 168 4.03 -22.75 8.30
N ASP A 169 5.31 -22.72 7.89
CA ASP A 169 5.70 -22.81 6.48
C ASP A 169 6.20 -24.21 6.04
N GLY A 170 6.22 -25.21 6.93
CA GLY A 170 6.15 -26.63 6.53
C GLY A 170 7.26 -27.58 7.00
N THR A 171 8.13 -27.18 7.95
CA THR A 171 9.15 -28.10 8.49
C THR A 171 8.52 -29.29 9.24
N LYS A 172 9.31 -30.35 9.51
CA LYS A 172 8.90 -31.53 10.29
C LYS A 172 9.71 -31.74 11.56
N GLU A 173 10.38 -30.69 12.03
CA GLU A 173 11.22 -30.74 13.23
C GLU A 173 10.50 -30.18 14.46
N LEU A 174 11.10 -30.33 15.64
CA LEU A 174 10.60 -29.72 16.88
C LEU A 174 10.89 -28.22 16.83
N GLN A 175 9.87 -27.38 17.04
CA GLN A 175 10.00 -25.92 17.00
C GLN A 175 9.39 -25.26 18.25
N TYR A 176 9.96 -24.14 18.69
CA TYR A 176 9.48 -23.37 19.83
C TYR A 176 8.68 -22.14 19.37
N LEU A 177 7.43 -22.04 19.82
CA LEU A 177 6.60 -20.84 19.66
C LEU A 177 6.95 -19.80 20.72
N ALA A 178 7.07 -20.22 21.98
CA ALA A 178 7.60 -19.41 23.07
C ALA A 178 8.16 -20.31 24.18
N GLN A 179 9.22 -19.89 24.86
CA GLN A 179 9.71 -20.60 26.04
C GLN A 179 10.44 -19.71 27.03
N LYS A 180 10.54 -20.21 28.27
CA LYS A 180 11.48 -19.77 29.30
C LYS A 180 12.15 -21.03 29.87
N ASN A 181 12.96 -21.69 29.03
CA ASN A 181 13.66 -22.94 29.33
C ASN A 181 15.10 -22.95 28.75
N TRP A 182 15.80 -21.82 28.93
CA TRP A 182 17.06 -21.51 28.23
C TRP A 182 18.31 -22.07 28.91
N GLY A 183 18.24 -22.52 30.17
CA GLY A 183 19.43 -22.92 30.93
C GLY A 183 19.14 -23.59 32.28
N SER A 184 19.66 -23.03 33.37
CA SER A 184 19.53 -23.60 34.71
C SER A 184 18.16 -23.30 35.33
N GLY A 185 17.22 -24.22 35.08
CA GLY A 185 15.82 -24.13 35.50
C GLY A 185 14.91 -23.85 34.31
N ASP A 186 13.77 -24.53 34.26
CA ASP A 186 12.78 -24.38 33.19
C ASP A 186 11.46 -23.90 33.82
N THR A 187 10.83 -22.89 33.24
CA THR A 187 9.51 -22.38 33.67
C THR A 187 8.40 -22.96 32.81
N PHE A 188 8.44 -22.70 31.50
CA PHE A 188 7.46 -23.21 30.52
C PHE A 188 8.03 -23.33 29.10
N ALA A 189 7.32 -24.05 28.24
CA ALA A 189 7.48 -23.98 26.79
C ALA A 189 6.18 -24.26 26.04
N LEU A 190 5.94 -23.50 24.98
CA LEU A 190 4.92 -23.69 23.94
C LEU A 190 5.64 -24.10 22.64
N GLN A 191 5.27 -25.24 22.08
CA GLN A 191 6.02 -25.94 21.02
C GLN A 191 5.11 -26.48 19.92
N ARG A 192 5.67 -26.66 18.73
CA ARG A 192 5.17 -27.54 17.67
C ARG A 192 6.04 -28.80 17.61
N THR A 193 5.43 -29.97 17.73
CA THR A 193 6.12 -31.28 17.65
C THR A 193 6.24 -31.77 16.20
N THR A 194 7.05 -32.81 15.99
CA THR A 194 7.43 -33.33 14.66
C THR A 194 6.28 -33.94 13.84
N ASP A 195 5.15 -34.23 14.50
CA ASP A 195 3.88 -34.66 13.90
C ASP A 195 2.93 -33.48 13.57
N GLY A 196 3.36 -32.24 13.82
CA GLY A 196 2.53 -31.04 13.69
C GLY A 196 1.56 -30.84 14.86
N SER A 197 1.64 -31.60 15.96
CA SER A 197 0.86 -31.31 17.17
C SER A 197 1.36 -30.05 17.88
N ALA A 198 0.46 -29.32 18.53
CA ALA A 198 0.82 -28.20 19.41
C ALA A 198 0.92 -28.70 20.86
N ALA A 199 1.95 -28.26 21.60
CA ALA A 199 2.20 -28.72 22.97
C ALA A 199 2.56 -27.56 23.91
N PHE A 200 1.89 -27.47 25.06
CA PHE A 200 2.16 -26.49 26.12
C PHE A 200 2.59 -27.21 27.39
N SER A 201 3.80 -26.91 27.88
CA SER A 201 4.46 -27.63 28.98
C SER A 201 4.85 -26.69 30.11
N ILE A 202 4.45 -27.02 31.33
CA ILE A 202 4.90 -26.35 32.56
C ILE A 202 5.90 -27.24 33.29
N TYR A 203 7.00 -26.69 33.79
CA TYR A 203 8.10 -27.46 34.37
C TYR A 203 8.15 -27.35 35.89
N SER A 204 8.27 -28.50 36.57
CA SER A 204 8.51 -28.57 38.01
C SER A 204 9.95 -28.18 38.38
N SER A 205 10.18 -27.87 39.66
CA SER A 205 11.53 -27.63 40.23
C SER A 205 12.45 -28.88 40.21
N THR A 206 11.96 -30.00 39.67
CA THR A 206 12.71 -31.23 39.40
C THR A 206 12.97 -31.44 37.90
N GLY A 207 12.74 -30.43 37.06
CA GLY A 207 12.99 -30.45 35.62
C GLY A 207 12.02 -31.31 34.81
N LYS A 208 10.89 -31.75 35.39
CA LYS A 208 9.91 -32.58 34.68
C LYS A 208 8.81 -31.72 34.08
N PRO A 209 8.54 -31.82 32.76
CA PRO A 209 7.42 -31.14 32.13
C PRO A 209 6.09 -31.85 32.46
N PHE A 210 5.05 -31.03 32.59
CA PHE A 210 3.64 -31.41 32.64
C PHE A 210 2.99 -30.77 31.42
N SER A 211 2.62 -31.59 30.44
CA SER A 211 2.28 -31.13 29.09
C SER A 211 0.80 -31.35 28.74
N ALA A 212 0.18 -30.32 28.16
CA ALA A 212 -1.05 -30.42 27.39
C ALA A 212 -0.73 -30.48 25.89
N MET A 213 -1.52 -31.22 25.10
CA MET A 213 -1.29 -31.37 23.66
C MET A 213 -2.58 -31.25 22.84
N TYR A 214 -2.46 -30.66 21.65
CA TYR A 214 -3.48 -30.64 20.61
C TYR A 214 -2.94 -31.37 19.37
N SER A 215 -3.49 -32.55 19.08
CA SER A 215 -2.97 -33.43 18.01
C SER A 215 -3.11 -32.82 16.62
N HIS A 216 -2.02 -32.75 15.86
CA HIS A 216 -1.92 -32.19 14.49
C HIS A 216 -2.38 -30.72 14.34
N GLY A 217 -2.53 -29.96 15.43
CA GLY A 217 -3.10 -28.60 15.42
C GLY A 217 -2.28 -27.53 14.68
N LEU A 218 -1.05 -27.84 14.26
CA LEU A 218 -0.14 -26.99 13.48
C LEU A 218 0.49 -27.79 12.32
N ALA A 219 -0.26 -28.76 11.78
CA ALA A 219 0.23 -29.66 10.73
C ALA A 219 0.10 -29.07 9.30
N ASP A 220 -0.78 -28.08 9.09
CA ASP A 220 -0.90 -27.37 7.81
C ASP A 220 -0.25 -25.97 7.84
N THR A 221 -0.50 -25.15 6.82
CA THR A 221 0.14 -23.84 6.60
C THR A 221 -0.79 -22.63 6.75
N LYS A 222 -1.90 -22.79 7.48
CA LYS A 222 -2.84 -21.71 7.82
C LYS A 222 -2.38 -20.92 9.05
N TRP A 223 -3.04 -19.78 9.26
CA TRP A 223 -3.01 -19.08 10.53
C TRP A 223 -3.80 -19.85 11.58
N HIS A 224 -3.19 -20.06 12.75
CA HIS A 224 -3.80 -20.67 13.92
C HIS A 224 -3.62 -19.79 15.15
N LEU A 225 -4.65 -19.66 15.98
CA LEU A 225 -4.54 -19.05 17.30
C LEU A 225 -4.11 -20.12 18.31
N VAL A 226 -2.91 -19.98 18.87
CA VAL A 226 -2.37 -20.93 19.86
C VAL A 226 -2.33 -20.30 21.24
N THR A 227 -3.05 -20.86 22.20
CA THR A 227 -3.12 -20.35 23.58
C THR A 227 -2.74 -21.43 24.59
N GLY A 228 -1.67 -21.19 25.35
CA GLY A 228 -1.32 -21.95 26.54
C GLY A 228 -1.90 -21.31 27.80
N VAL A 229 -2.59 -22.09 28.64
CA VAL A 229 -3.18 -21.62 29.91
C VAL A 229 -2.71 -22.49 31.07
N PHE A 230 -2.19 -21.83 32.11
CA PHE A 230 -1.78 -22.45 33.37
C PHE A 230 -2.62 -21.94 34.54
N ASP A 231 -3.06 -22.85 35.41
CA ASP A 231 -3.72 -22.56 36.68
C ASP A 231 -3.50 -23.69 37.70
N GLY A 232 -2.32 -23.70 38.33
CA GLY A 232 -1.94 -24.64 39.37
C GLY A 232 -2.78 -24.58 40.65
N SER A 233 -3.81 -23.72 40.73
CA SER A 233 -4.82 -23.77 41.79
C SER A 233 -5.94 -24.80 41.50
N LYS A 234 -6.22 -25.08 40.22
CA LYS A 234 -7.31 -25.99 39.81
C LYS A 234 -7.00 -27.45 40.09
N ALA A 235 -8.07 -28.22 40.32
CA ALA A 235 -7.99 -29.64 40.63
C ALA A 235 -7.67 -30.52 39.39
N SER A 236 -8.30 -30.23 38.26
CA SER A 236 -7.97 -30.74 36.92
C SER A 236 -7.79 -29.54 35.99
N ASP A 237 -7.45 -29.77 34.71
CA ASP A 237 -7.46 -28.72 33.68
C ASP A 237 -6.59 -27.50 34.08
N ASN A 238 -5.48 -27.79 34.76
CA ASN A 238 -4.53 -26.81 35.30
C ASN A 238 -3.33 -26.57 34.38
N VAL A 239 -3.04 -27.46 33.44
CA VAL A 239 -2.26 -27.17 32.23
C VAL A 239 -3.15 -27.49 31.04
N VAL A 240 -3.39 -26.50 30.18
CA VAL A 240 -4.29 -26.60 29.03
C VAL A 240 -3.65 -25.91 27.82
N ILE A 241 -3.88 -26.46 26.62
CA ILE A 241 -3.62 -25.78 25.35
C ILE A 241 -4.92 -25.68 24.56
N PHE A 242 -5.10 -24.56 23.86
CA PHE A 242 -6.13 -24.36 22.86
C PHE A 242 -5.46 -24.09 21.50
N VAL A 243 -6.07 -24.61 20.44
CA VAL A 243 -5.80 -24.24 19.05
C VAL A 243 -7.14 -23.83 18.45
N ASP A 244 -7.21 -22.65 17.85
CA ASP A 244 -8.42 -22.08 17.23
C ASP A 244 -9.65 -22.10 18.15
N GLY A 245 -9.43 -21.78 19.44
CA GLY A 245 -10.47 -21.79 20.47
C GLY A 245 -10.97 -23.18 20.89
N VAL A 246 -10.43 -24.26 20.32
CA VAL A 246 -10.74 -25.66 20.65
C VAL A 246 -9.68 -26.20 21.61
N LYS A 247 -10.12 -26.89 22.66
CA LYS A 247 -9.28 -27.40 23.76
C LYS A 247 -8.60 -28.72 23.41
N GLY A 248 -7.31 -28.85 23.72
CA GLY A 248 -6.48 -30.02 23.42
C GLY A 248 -6.72 -31.24 24.31
N ASN A 249 -6.44 -32.43 23.77
CA ASN A 249 -6.68 -33.74 24.40
C ASN A 249 -5.49 -34.26 25.24
N GLN A 250 -5.08 -33.47 26.24
CA GLN A 250 -4.43 -33.96 27.47
C GLN A 250 -4.32 -32.83 28.51
N THR A 251 -4.64 -33.12 29.77
CA THR A 251 -4.58 -32.13 30.88
C THR A 251 -3.66 -32.66 31.99
N ALA A 252 -2.41 -32.20 31.99
CA ALA A 252 -1.39 -32.69 32.94
C ALA A 252 -1.53 -32.04 34.32
N ASN A 253 -1.73 -32.86 35.37
CA ASN A 253 -2.04 -32.42 36.73
C ASN A 253 -0.86 -31.74 37.48
N PHE A 254 -0.58 -30.46 37.18
CA PHE A 254 0.47 -29.68 37.85
C PHE A 254 -0.11 -28.69 38.89
N ARG A 255 -0.36 -29.16 40.11
CA ARG A 255 -0.91 -28.35 41.23
C ARG A 255 0.16 -27.65 42.08
N GLN A 256 1.08 -26.93 41.46
CA GLN A 256 2.19 -26.25 42.16
C GLN A 256 2.37 -24.81 41.63
N LYS A 257 3.43 -24.12 42.08
CA LYS A 257 3.89 -22.87 41.46
C LYS A 257 4.78 -23.18 40.25
N THR A 258 4.90 -22.25 39.30
CA THR A 258 5.96 -22.32 38.27
C THR A 258 7.35 -22.29 38.92
N SER A 259 8.34 -22.90 38.26
CA SER A 259 9.73 -22.84 38.72
C SER A 259 10.35 -21.48 38.45
N ALA A 260 11.22 -21.05 39.37
CA ALA A 260 12.12 -19.92 39.14
C ALA A 260 13.22 -20.32 38.15
N SER A 261 13.61 -19.38 37.28
CA SER A 261 14.60 -19.54 36.23
C SER A 261 14.97 -18.18 35.64
N THR A 262 16.23 -17.76 35.76
CA THR A 262 16.78 -16.58 35.08
C THR A 262 16.99 -16.80 33.56
N SER A 263 16.13 -17.63 32.94
CA SER A 263 16.07 -17.80 31.50
C SER A 263 15.32 -16.63 30.87
N ARG A 264 15.79 -16.18 29.71
CA ARG A 264 15.03 -15.26 28.87
C ARG A 264 13.69 -15.87 28.44
N LEU A 265 12.67 -15.04 28.24
CA LEU A 265 11.51 -15.40 27.43
C LEU A 265 11.87 -15.20 25.95
N GLY A 266 12.05 -16.31 25.23
CA GLY A 266 12.29 -16.30 23.79
C GLY A 266 11.05 -16.73 23.02
N ILE A 267 10.59 -15.91 22.08
CA ILE A 267 9.49 -16.20 21.15
C ILE A 267 10.10 -16.66 19.83
N GLY A 268 9.65 -17.80 19.30
CA GLY A 268 10.09 -18.32 18.01
C GLY A 268 11.41 -19.11 18.00
N GLY A 269 12.04 -19.42 19.14
CA GLY A 269 13.26 -20.26 19.18
C GLY A 269 13.83 -20.53 20.57
N ARG A 270 14.88 -21.38 20.63
CA ARG A 270 15.57 -21.78 21.88
C ARG A 270 17.06 -22.07 21.67
N ASN A 271 17.96 -21.27 22.28
CA ASN A 271 19.42 -21.46 22.19
C ASN A 271 19.94 -21.64 20.75
N ASP A 272 19.56 -20.72 19.86
CA ASP A 272 19.95 -20.71 18.44
C ASP A 272 19.59 -22.02 17.70
N ALA A 273 18.58 -22.74 18.18
CA ALA A 273 18.11 -24.03 17.66
C ALA A 273 16.59 -24.15 17.82
N ALA A 274 16.00 -25.11 17.08
CA ALA A 274 14.56 -25.39 17.11
C ALA A 274 13.69 -24.12 16.92
N SER A 275 14.13 -23.22 16.03
CA SER A 275 13.43 -21.98 15.70
C SER A 275 12.16 -22.26 14.87
N TRP A 276 11.20 -21.35 14.98
CA TRP A 276 10.00 -21.33 14.17
C TRP A 276 10.32 -20.97 12.73
N ASP A 277 9.61 -21.56 11.77
CA ASP A 277 9.70 -21.24 10.35
C ASP A 277 8.30 -20.91 9.85
N GLY A 278 8.12 -19.67 9.43
CA GLY A 278 6.81 -19.07 9.17
C GLY A 278 6.59 -17.79 9.99
N LEU A 279 5.33 -17.48 10.30
CA LEU A 279 4.93 -16.19 10.87
C LEU A 279 4.49 -16.32 12.34
N ILE A 280 4.73 -15.27 13.14
CA ILE A 280 4.18 -15.05 14.48
C ILE A 280 3.62 -13.62 14.54
N ASP A 281 2.43 -13.48 15.11
CA ASP A 281 1.67 -12.22 15.21
C ASP A 281 0.87 -12.14 16.53
N GLU A 282 0.44 -10.94 16.93
CA GLU A 282 -0.45 -10.66 18.08
C GLU A 282 -0.11 -11.48 19.35
N ILE A 283 1.11 -11.33 19.86
CA ILE A 283 1.59 -12.06 21.04
C ILE A 283 1.07 -11.38 22.30
N ALA A 284 0.41 -12.13 23.21
CA ALA A 284 -0.08 -11.61 24.48
C ALA A 284 0.20 -12.54 25.66
N VAL A 285 0.53 -11.96 26.82
CA VAL A 285 0.88 -12.67 28.07
C VAL A 285 0.09 -12.08 29.24
N TRP A 286 -0.48 -12.94 30.08
CA TRP A 286 -1.26 -12.57 31.25
C TRP A 286 -0.75 -13.21 32.55
N ASP A 287 -0.79 -12.49 33.66
CA ASP A 287 -0.49 -12.98 35.03
C ASP A 287 -1.56 -13.94 35.61
N ARG A 288 -2.61 -14.20 34.83
CA ARG A 288 -3.78 -14.99 35.19
C ARG A 288 -4.11 -16.04 34.14
N ALA A 289 -4.94 -17.00 34.52
CA ALA A 289 -5.64 -17.83 33.56
C ALA A 289 -6.77 -17.02 32.87
N ILE A 290 -6.75 -16.94 31.55
CA ILE A 290 -7.88 -16.46 30.75
C ILE A 290 -8.88 -17.60 30.50
N THR A 291 -10.14 -17.26 30.26
CA THR A 291 -11.25 -18.21 30.17
C THR A 291 -11.50 -18.71 28.74
N ASP A 292 -12.12 -19.88 28.59
CA ASP A 292 -12.56 -20.44 27.30
C ASP A 292 -13.41 -19.46 26.45
N ALA A 293 -14.11 -18.52 27.09
CA ALA A 293 -14.87 -17.46 26.42
C ALA A 293 -13.97 -16.30 25.92
N GLU A 294 -13.01 -15.86 26.75
CA GLU A 294 -12.00 -14.88 26.35
C GLU A 294 -11.14 -15.40 25.20
N ILE A 295 -10.71 -16.67 25.25
CA ILE A 295 -9.92 -17.31 24.17
C ILE A 295 -10.71 -17.36 22.86
N LYS A 296 -12.03 -17.64 22.92
CA LYS A 296 -12.90 -17.59 21.73
C LYS A 296 -13.09 -16.16 21.21
N SER A 297 -13.06 -15.15 22.07
CA SER A 297 -13.18 -13.74 21.63
C SER A 297 -11.97 -13.25 20.83
N LEU A 298 -10.78 -13.84 21.02
CA LEU A 298 -9.56 -13.53 20.22
C LEU A 298 -9.69 -13.95 18.73
N LEU A 299 -10.56 -14.93 18.43
CA LEU A 299 -10.92 -15.31 17.06
C LEU A 299 -11.93 -14.34 16.41
N GLY A 300 -12.52 -13.45 17.20
CA GLY A 300 -13.68 -12.65 16.81
C GLY A 300 -14.99 -13.43 16.71
N SER A 301 -16.00 -12.78 16.13
CA SER A 301 -17.35 -13.33 16.04
C SER A 301 -17.48 -14.26 14.83
N PRO A 302 -18.07 -15.46 14.97
CA PRO A 302 -18.41 -16.28 13.82
C PRO A 302 -19.52 -15.61 13.00
N PRO A 303 -19.47 -15.66 11.65
CA PRO A 303 -20.52 -15.11 10.81
C PRO A 303 -21.84 -15.89 10.97
N LEU A 304 -22.96 -15.18 10.79
CA LEU A 304 -24.31 -15.70 11.01
C LEU A 304 -24.72 -16.75 9.95
N VAL A 305 -25.51 -17.73 10.38
CA VAL A 305 -26.35 -18.68 9.60
C VAL A 305 -25.75 -19.22 8.28
N MET A 306 -25.21 -20.44 8.34
CA MET A 306 -24.77 -21.21 7.16
C MET A 306 -26.00 -21.69 6.38
N SER A 307 -26.16 -21.23 5.13
CA SER A 307 -27.35 -21.53 4.32
C SER A 307 -27.15 -21.31 2.82
N PHE A 308 -28.01 -21.91 2.00
CA PHE A 308 -28.12 -21.60 0.57
C PHE A 308 -29.59 -21.53 0.11
N GLU A 309 -29.83 -20.83 -1.01
CA GLU A 309 -31.11 -20.62 -1.66
C GLU A 309 -31.01 -21.02 -3.14
N SER A 310 -31.95 -21.82 -3.64
CA SER A 310 -32.05 -22.18 -5.06
C SER A 310 -32.53 -20.99 -5.90
N LYS A 311 -32.22 -21.04 -7.20
CA LYS A 311 -32.94 -20.24 -8.20
C LYS A 311 -34.40 -20.69 -8.26
N SER A 312 -35.28 -19.83 -8.76
CA SER A 312 -36.69 -20.17 -8.97
C SER A 312 -36.83 -21.25 -10.05
N ILE A 313 -37.45 -22.37 -9.69
CA ILE A 313 -37.74 -23.51 -10.54
C ILE A 313 -39.14 -23.29 -11.10
N SER A 314 -39.22 -22.83 -12.36
CA SER A 314 -40.50 -22.72 -13.06
C SER A 314 -41.00 -24.09 -13.48
N THR A 315 -42.27 -24.34 -13.16
CA THR A 315 -43.01 -25.57 -13.48
C THR A 315 -43.82 -25.45 -14.77
N GLN A 316 -43.77 -24.30 -15.43
CA GLN A 316 -44.49 -23.90 -16.65
C GLN A 316 -46.03 -23.80 -16.52
N GLU A 317 -46.66 -24.45 -15.53
CA GLU A 317 -48.10 -24.37 -15.27
C GLU A 317 -48.38 -24.29 -13.76
N SER A 318 -49.25 -23.38 -13.30
CA SER A 318 -49.47 -23.07 -11.87
C SER A 318 -49.91 -24.30 -11.05
N PHE A 319 -49.19 -24.74 -10.02
CA PHE A 319 -49.51 -25.95 -9.24
C PHE A 319 -50.13 -25.70 -7.86
N SER A 320 -51.07 -26.57 -7.45
CA SER A 320 -51.77 -26.56 -6.15
C SER A 320 -51.19 -27.51 -5.09
N SER A 321 -50.09 -28.20 -5.37
CA SER A 321 -49.45 -29.13 -4.43
C SER A 321 -47.97 -29.37 -4.77
N LEU A 322 -47.10 -29.54 -3.78
CA LEU A 322 -45.68 -29.86 -3.98
C LEU A 322 -45.18 -30.88 -2.93
N THR A 323 -44.38 -31.86 -3.33
CA THR A 323 -43.85 -32.90 -2.41
C THR A 323 -42.32 -32.92 -2.43
N PRO A 324 -41.62 -32.49 -1.36
CA PRO A 324 -40.16 -32.47 -1.28
C PRO A 324 -39.58 -33.80 -0.77
N ARG A 325 -38.34 -34.13 -1.17
CA ARG A 325 -37.55 -35.29 -0.70
C ARG A 325 -36.06 -34.96 -0.72
N TRP A 326 -35.24 -35.46 0.21
CA TRP A 326 -33.77 -35.26 0.17
C TRP A 326 -32.96 -36.37 0.87
N SER A 327 -31.65 -36.38 0.63
CA SER A 327 -30.67 -37.27 1.29
C SER A 327 -29.59 -36.48 2.04
N GLU A 328 -29.35 -36.88 3.29
CA GLU A 328 -28.29 -36.42 4.18
C GLU A 328 -27.92 -37.55 5.15
N VAL A 329 -26.73 -37.49 5.75
CA VAL A 329 -26.21 -38.60 6.58
C VAL A 329 -26.80 -38.63 8.00
N ASP A 330 -27.08 -37.46 8.61
CA ASP A 330 -27.34 -37.34 10.06
C ASP A 330 -28.61 -36.55 10.46
N HIS A 331 -29.48 -36.19 9.50
CA HIS A 331 -30.78 -35.50 9.73
C HIS A 331 -30.69 -34.14 10.47
N GLN A 332 -29.88 -33.20 9.95
CA GLN A 332 -29.68 -31.87 10.55
C GLN A 332 -29.78 -30.69 9.55
N CYS A 333 -30.24 -30.94 8.32
CA CYS A 333 -30.60 -29.91 7.36
C CYS A 333 -32.08 -29.50 7.53
N ALA A 334 -32.34 -28.20 7.70
CA ALA A 334 -33.71 -27.67 7.67
C ALA A 334 -34.02 -27.12 6.28
N VAL A 335 -34.89 -27.82 5.53
CA VAL A 335 -35.37 -27.40 4.20
C VAL A 335 -36.63 -26.55 4.35
N GLU A 336 -36.71 -25.47 3.58
CA GLU A 336 -37.90 -24.63 3.43
C GLU A 336 -38.19 -24.39 1.95
N VAL A 337 -39.46 -24.24 1.61
CA VAL A 337 -39.94 -23.90 0.27
C VAL A 337 -40.55 -22.50 0.27
N SER A 338 -40.35 -21.78 -0.82
CA SER A 338 -41.04 -20.54 -1.15
C SER A 338 -41.65 -20.65 -2.56
N THR A 339 -42.88 -20.19 -2.70
CA THR A 339 -43.63 -20.12 -3.97
C THR A 339 -43.78 -18.68 -4.48
N ASP A 340 -43.30 -17.71 -3.69
CA ASP A 340 -43.29 -16.27 -3.94
C ASP A 340 -41.85 -15.74 -4.12
N ASN A 341 -41.03 -16.53 -4.82
CA ASN A 341 -39.63 -16.22 -5.20
C ASN A 341 -38.66 -15.86 -4.05
N GLY A 342 -39.02 -16.20 -2.81
CA GLY A 342 -38.19 -16.06 -1.62
C GLY A 342 -38.70 -15.05 -0.58
N ALA A 343 -39.90 -14.50 -0.72
CA ALA A 343 -40.48 -13.58 0.27
C ALA A 343 -41.06 -14.31 1.50
N SER A 344 -41.81 -15.39 1.30
CA SER A 344 -42.39 -16.24 2.34
C SER A 344 -41.82 -17.64 2.27
N TRP A 345 -41.40 -18.17 3.41
CA TRP A 345 -40.78 -19.50 3.50
C TRP A 345 -41.58 -20.38 4.45
N CYS A 346 -42.08 -21.50 3.95
CA CYS A 346 -42.69 -22.54 4.76
C CYS A 346 -41.70 -23.70 4.97
N SER A 347 -41.50 -24.12 6.22
CA SER A 347 -40.66 -25.27 6.54
C SER A 347 -41.36 -26.57 6.14
N VAL A 348 -40.61 -27.53 5.59
CA VAL A 348 -41.18 -28.74 4.96
C VAL A 348 -40.60 -30.03 5.55
N GLU A 349 -41.36 -31.13 5.48
CA GLU A 349 -40.95 -32.45 5.97
C GLU A 349 -40.60 -33.40 4.80
N ASN A 350 -39.53 -34.17 4.95
CA ASN A 350 -38.98 -35.04 3.90
C ASN A 350 -39.98 -36.15 3.51
N GLY A 351 -40.53 -36.05 2.30
CA GLY A 351 -41.53 -36.96 1.74
C GLY A 351 -43.01 -36.56 1.96
N VAL A 352 -43.31 -35.39 2.53
CA VAL A 352 -44.67 -34.97 2.90
C VAL A 352 -45.22 -33.93 1.92
N ALA A 353 -46.38 -34.22 1.32
CA ALA A 353 -47.01 -33.33 0.33
C ALA A 353 -47.61 -32.05 0.97
N ILE A 354 -47.22 -30.90 0.44
CA ILE A 354 -47.75 -29.57 0.75
C ILE A 354 -49.05 -29.38 -0.03
N LEU A 355 -50.14 -28.99 0.66
CA LEU A 355 -51.49 -28.88 0.11
C LEU A 355 -52.28 -27.65 0.59
N ASP A 356 -51.68 -26.77 1.39
CA ASP A 356 -52.42 -25.80 2.22
C ASP A 356 -51.88 -24.36 2.14
N LEU A 357 -52.72 -23.41 2.56
CA LEU A 357 -52.65 -21.97 2.30
C LEU A 357 -51.36 -21.28 2.79
N ASN A 358 -50.65 -21.89 3.75
CA ASN A 358 -49.44 -21.35 4.37
C ASN A 358 -48.19 -21.37 3.46
N CYS A 359 -48.25 -22.05 2.32
CA CYS A 359 -47.21 -22.04 1.27
C CYS A 359 -47.70 -21.38 -0.03
N LEU A 360 -48.67 -20.45 0.05
CA LEU A 360 -49.16 -19.62 -1.07
C LEU A 360 -49.44 -20.39 -2.37
N LEU A 361 -50.14 -21.53 -2.27
CA LEU A 361 -50.57 -22.33 -3.42
C LEU A 361 -51.96 -21.87 -3.92
N PRO A 362 -52.23 -21.87 -5.24
CA PRO A 362 -51.37 -22.36 -6.31
C PRO A 362 -50.36 -21.33 -6.85
N ALA A 363 -49.18 -21.81 -7.30
CA ALA A 363 -48.10 -21.00 -7.88
C ALA A 363 -47.41 -21.74 -9.05
N ASP A 364 -46.84 -21.05 -10.04
CA ASP A 364 -46.19 -21.67 -11.21
C ASP A 364 -44.69 -21.91 -11.07
N SER A 365 -44.13 -21.58 -9.92
CA SER A 365 -42.71 -21.74 -9.62
C SER A 365 -42.48 -21.91 -8.13
N PHE A 366 -41.31 -22.45 -7.76
CA PHE A 366 -40.86 -22.50 -6.38
C PHE A 366 -39.34 -22.36 -6.26
N LYS A 367 -38.89 -21.88 -5.12
CA LYS A 367 -37.53 -22.03 -4.61
C LYS A 367 -37.54 -22.99 -3.43
N TYR A 368 -36.37 -23.56 -3.13
CA TYR A 368 -36.07 -24.08 -1.80
C TYR A 368 -34.83 -23.40 -1.24
N ARG A 369 -34.73 -23.36 0.10
CA ARG A 369 -33.52 -22.99 0.81
C ARG A 369 -33.24 -23.97 1.92
N ILE A 370 -31.97 -24.08 2.28
CA ILE A 370 -31.52 -25.04 3.29
C ILE A 370 -30.66 -24.31 4.31
N ARG A 371 -30.99 -24.49 5.60
CA ARG A 371 -30.16 -24.05 6.72
C ARG A 371 -29.44 -25.27 7.31
N PHE A 372 -28.12 -25.19 7.38
CA PHE A 372 -27.29 -26.21 8.02
C PHE A 372 -27.22 -25.93 9.52
N LEU A 373 -27.63 -26.90 10.34
CA LEU A 373 -27.55 -26.80 11.81
C LEU A 373 -26.22 -27.36 12.36
N SER A 374 -25.41 -27.98 11.51
CA SER A 374 -24.07 -28.51 11.81
C SER A 374 -23.18 -28.51 10.56
N VAL A 375 -22.04 -29.20 10.60
CA VAL A 375 -20.93 -29.07 9.62
C VAL A 375 -20.89 -30.20 8.58
N HIS A 376 -22.04 -30.79 8.25
CA HIS A 376 -22.13 -32.00 7.42
C HIS A 376 -22.82 -31.74 6.08
N GLU A 377 -22.56 -32.63 5.12
CA GLU A 377 -22.84 -32.44 3.69
C GLU A 377 -24.24 -32.95 3.29
N LEU A 378 -24.85 -32.30 2.30
CA LEU A 378 -26.13 -32.70 1.71
C LEU A 378 -25.88 -33.34 0.32
N ASP A 379 -26.53 -34.47 0.03
CA ASP A 379 -26.27 -35.24 -1.20
C ASP A 379 -27.16 -34.82 -2.39
N TRP A 380 -28.49 -34.69 -2.20
CA TRP A 380 -29.44 -34.33 -3.27
C TRP A 380 -30.83 -33.94 -2.73
N VAL A 381 -31.64 -33.24 -3.54
CA VAL A 381 -33.01 -32.80 -3.22
C VAL A 381 -33.94 -32.95 -4.43
N ARG A 382 -35.19 -33.40 -4.23
CA ARG A 382 -36.22 -33.63 -5.27
C ARG A 382 -37.58 -33.03 -4.87
N PHE A 383 -38.39 -32.60 -5.84
CA PHE A 383 -39.77 -32.09 -5.64
C PHE A 383 -40.75 -32.60 -6.73
N ASP A 384 -42.03 -32.86 -6.40
CA ASP A 384 -43.08 -33.39 -7.32
C ASP A 384 -44.46 -32.60 -7.21
N TRP A 385 -45.24 -32.27 -8.28
CA TRP A 385 -46.42 -31.30 -8.26
C TRP A 385 -47.69 -31.53 -9.18
N ASN A 386 -48.77 -30.67 -9.13
CA ASN A 386 -50.09 -30.77 -9.87
C ASN A 386 -50.84 -29.40 -10.15
N VAL A 387 -51.61 -29.16 -11.26
CA VAL A 387 -51.86 -27.82 -11.96
C VAL A 387 -53.25 -27.07 -11.89
N VAL A 388 -53.32 -25.71 -12.14
CA VAL A 388 -54.42 -24.66 -12.05
C VAL A 388 -54.22 -23.42 -13.04
N SER A 389 -55.03 -22.31 -13.04
CA SER A 389 -55.03 -21.17 -14.06
C SER A 389 -55.49 -19.72 -13.58
N PRO A 390 -55.23 -18.57 -14.32
CA PRO A 390 -54.92 -17.20 -13.75
C PRO A 390 -55.69 -15.91 -14.22
N PRO A 391 -55.53 -14.71 -13.54
CA PRO A 391 -55.04 -13.41 -14.14
C PRO A 391 -54.35 -12.38 -13.13
N VAL A 392 -54.41 -11.01 -13.25
CA VAL A 392 -53.45 -9.98 -13.84
C VAL A 392 -53.65 -8.52 -13.25
N GLU A 393 -52.63 -7.61 -13.08
CA GLU A 393 -52.80 -6.20 -12.56
C GLU A 393 -51.77 -5.04 -12.97
N THR A 394 -51.55 -4.00 -12.12
CA THR A 394 -51.06 -2.58 -12.38
C THR A 394 -49.59 -2.21 -12.02
N PRO A 395 -49.05 -1.02 -12.41
CA PRO A 395 -47.65 -0.62 -12.13
C PRO A 395 -47.38 -0.15 -10.69
N VAL A 396 -46.18 -0.44 -10.16
CA VAL A 396 -45.83 -0.28 -8.73
C VAL A 396 -44.32 -0.07 -8.50
N CYS A 397 -43.92 1.14 -8.10
CA CYS A 397 -42.56 1.44 -7.59
C CYS A 397 -42.04 0.41 -6.57
N GLY A 398 -40.84 -0.11 -6.81
CA GLY A 398 -40.14 -1.13 -6.04
C GLY A 398 -40.27 -2.55 -6.63
N ASN A 399 -40.88 -2.70 -7.81
CA ASN A 399 -41.10 -4.00 -8.45
C ASN A 399 -39.95 -4.48 -9.38
N ASN A 400 -38.88 -3.69 -9.53
CA ASN A 400 -37.70 -3.93 -10.35
C ASN A 400 -37.94 -3.94 -11.87
N LYS A 401 -38.86 -3.10 -12.36
CA LYS A 401 -39.20 -2.96 -13.78
C LYS A 401 -39.64 -1.52 -14.04
N LEU A 402 -38.94 -0.82 -14.92
CA LEU A 402 -39.18 0.60 -15.19
C LEU A 402 -40.50 0.79 -15.96
N GLU A 403 -41.56 1.18 -15.24
CA GLU A 403 -42.89 1.36 -15.81
C GLU A 403 -43.18 2.84 -16.15
N THR A 404 -44.32 3.12 -16.78
CA THR A 404 -44.58 4.44 -17.39
C THR A 404 -45.01 5.47 -16.34
N GLY A 405 -44.05 5.88 -15.52
CA GLY A 405 -44.21 6.86 -14.44
C GLY A 405 -42.97 7.01 -13.55
N GLU A 406 -42.16 5.96 -13.38
CA GLU A 406 -40.93 6.00 -12.60
C GLU A 406 -39.72 6.62 -13.35
N ILE A 407 -38.71 7.07 -12.59
CA ILE A 407 -37.39 7.49 -13.11
C ILE A 407 -36.39 6.32 -13.13
N CYS A 408 -36.55 5.42 -12.17
CA CYS A 408 -35.93 4.10 -12.05
C CYS A 408 -36.85 3.22 -11.20
N ASP A 409 -36.71 1.90 -11.27
CA ASP A 409 -37.32 1.02 -10.27
C ASP A 409 -36.34 -0.06 -9.80
N GLY A 410 -35.94 -0.01 -8.53
CA GLY A 410 -35.12 -1.03 -7.89
C GLY A 410 -33.79 -1.26 -8.62
N THR A 411 -33.68 -2.39 -9.31
CA THR A 411 -32.54 -2.75 -10.17
C THR A 411 -32.69 -2.34 -11.64
N ASP A 412 -33.90 -2.02 -12.12
CA ASP A 412 -34.13 -1.43 -13.45
C ASP A 412 -33.95 0.10 -13.38
N ILE A 413 -32.68 0.49 -13.29
CA ILE A 413 -32.21 1.88 -13.32
C ILE A 413 -32.08 2.44 -14.75
N GLY A 414 -32.59 1.71 -15.76
CA GLY A 414 -32.33 2.02 -17.17
C GLY A 414 -30.84 1.94 -17.52
N SER A 415 -30.38 2.81 -18.43
CA SER A 415 -28.97 2.87 -18.87
C SER A 415 -28.11 3.79 -17.99
N VAL A 416 -28.37 3.86 -16.68
CA VAL A 416 -27.72 4.78 -15.74
C VAL A 416 -26.63 4.06 -14.92
N SER A 417 -25.48 4.72 -14.78
CA SER A 417 -24.30 4.34 -14.01
C SER A 417 -23.67 5.56 -13.34
N CYS A 418 -22.72 5.36 -12.41
CA CYS A 418 -21.95 6.44 -11.79
C CYS A 418 -21.27 7.33 -12.84
N SER A 419 -20.74 6.72 -13.91
CA SER A 419 -20.08 7.45 -15.00
C SER A 419 -21.04 8.25 -15.86
N THR A 420 -22.28 7.78 -16.09
CA THR A 420 -23.32 8.59 -16.77
C THR A 420 -23.90 9.72 -15.91
N LEU A 421 -23.85 9.59 -14.58
CA LEU A 421 -24.26 10.64 -13.64
C LEU A 421 -23.16 11.66 -13.36
N GLY A 422 -21.92 11.42 -13.82
CA GLY A 422 -20.76 12.29 -13.54
C GLY A 422 -20.17 12.10 -12.14
N LEU A 423 -20.33 10.92 -11.54
CA LEU A 423 -19.99 10.59 -10.15
C LEU A 423 -18.91 9.51 -10.02
N GLY A 424 -18.10 9.30 -11.06
CA GLY A 424 -16.97 8.34 -11.06
C GLY A 424 -17.38 6.90 -11.38
N VAL A 425 -16.82 5.93 -10.65
CA VAL A 425 -17.06 4.48 -10.82
C VAL A 425 -17.71 3.87 -9.57
N GLY A 426 -18.44 2.78 -9.76
CA GLY A 426 -19.16 2.09 -8.68
C GLY A 426 -20.56 1.69 -9.10
N ALA A 427 -21.43 1.49 -8.11
CA ALA A 427 -22.83 1.16 -8.33
C ALA A 427 -23.73 2.37 -8.06
N VAL A 428 -24.75 2.53 -8.91
CA VAL A 428 -25.91 3.38 -8.67
C VAL A 428 -27.08 2.46 -8.32
N SER A 429 -27.89 2.85 -7.34
CA SER A 429 -29.17 2.20 -7.02
C SER A 429 -30.32 3.18 -7.21
N CYS A 430 -31.54 2.67 -7.39
CA CYS A 430 -32.73 3.52 -7.35
C CYS A 430 -33.06 3.95 -5.91
N ASN A 431 -33.58 5.16 -5.71
CA ASN A 431 -34.12 5.58 -4.41
C ASN A 431 -35.36 4.73 -4.06
N PRO A 432 -35.65 4.46 -2.76
CA PRO A 432 -36.79 3.65 -2.33
C PRO A 432 -38.20 4.19 -2.67
N ASP A 433 -38.29 5.37 -3.28
CA ASP A 433 -39.53 6.01 -3.74
C ASP A 433 -39.57 6.24 -5.27
N CYS A 434 -38.61 5.69 -6.00
CA CYS A 434 -38.47 5.80 -7.46
C CYS A 434 -38.34 7.24 -8.01
N SER A 435 -38.07 8.22 -7.14
CA SER A 435 -37.98 9.65 -7.49
C SER A 435 -36.63 10.09 -8.05
N GLY A 436 -35.62 9.21 -8.02
CA GLY A 436 -34.25 9.49 -8.40
C GLY A 436 -33.30 8.38 -7.97
N PHE A 437 -32.00 8.66 -7.98
CA PHE A 437 -30.95 7.67 -7.74
C PHE A 437 -30.23 7.88 -6.40
N ASP A 438 -29.81 6.78 -5.78
CA ASP A 438 -28.81 6.74 -4.72
C ASP A 438 -27.44 6.45 -5.35
N SER A 439 -26.51 7.39 -5.17
CA SER A 439 -25.13 7.34 -5.67
C SER A 439 -24.10 7.16 -4.56
N SER A 440 -24.49 6.76 -3.34
CA SER A 440 -23.58 6.59 -2.20
C SER A 440 -22.54 5.48 -2.37
N SER A 441 -22.77 4.56 -3.33
CA SER A 441 -21.81 3.52 -3.75
C SER A 441 -20.99 3.90 -4.99
N CYS A 442 -21.15 5.12 -5.49
CA CYS A 442 -20.22 5.74 -6.43
C CYS A 442 -19.01 6.29 -5.66
N ARG A 443 -17.83 6.14 -6.25
CA ARG A 443 -16.56 6.70 -5.77
C ARG A 443 -15.81 7.29 -6.94
N GLU A 444 -14.87 8.18 -6.64
CA GLU A 444 -13.95 8.71 -7.64
C GLU A 444 -13.17 7.57 -8.32
N VAL A 445 -12.81 7.80 -9.59
CA VAL A 445 -12.11 6.81 -10.39
C VAL A 445 -10.66 6.75 -9.90
N PRO A 446 -10.12 5.57 -9.54
CA PRO A 446 -8.70 5.46 -9.18
C PRO A 446 -7.80 6.03 -10.27
N ASP A 447 -6.69 6.66 -9.89
CA ASP A 447 -5.86 7.45 -10.83
C ASP A 447 -5.06 6.61 -11.84
N ASP A 448 -5.15 5.29 -11.77
CA ASP A 448 -4.69 4.37 -12.80
C ASP A 448 -5.79 3.89 -13.76
N LEU A 449 -7.06 4.26 -13.54
CA LEU A 449 -8.23 3.81 -14.32
C LEU A 449 -9.00 4.94 -15.00
N ASP A 450 -9.75 4.59 -16.04
CA ASP A 450 -10.71 5.42 -16.75
C ASP A 450 -12.18 5.19 -16.25
N PRO A 451 -13.17 5.99 -16.69
CA PRO A 451 -14.57 5.84 -16.28
C PRO A 451 -15.28 4.54 -16.73
N THR A 452 -14.61 3.66 -17.48
CA THR A 452 -15.07 2.31 -17.82
C THR A 452 -14.41 1.22 -16.95
N GLY A 453 -13.32 1.56 -16.26
CA GLY A 453 -12.51 0.63 -15.47
C GLY A 453 -11.32 0.04 -16.23
N GLU A 454 -11.00 0.52 -17.43
CA GLU A 454 -9.75 0.19 -18.13
C GLU A 454 -8.60 1.09 -17.65
N TRP A 455 -7.36 0.65 -17.82
CA TRP A 455 -6.19 1.40 -17.36
C TRP A 455 -5.93 2.66 -18.20
N LYS A 456 -5.82 3.83 -17.55
CA LYS A 456 -5.36 5.08 -18.18
C LYS A 456 -3.84 5.25 -17.96
N PRO A 457 -3.08 5.69 -18.98
CA PRO A 457 -1.67 6.00 -18.77
C PRO A 457 -1.50 7.24 -17.86
N PRO A 458 -0.33 7.41 -17.22
CA PRO A 458 0.00 8.63 -16.49
C PRO A 458 -0.05 9.88 -17.38
N ILE A 459 -0.25 11.06 -16.79
CA ILE A 459 -0.28 12.35 -17.49
C ILE A 459 1.02 12.54 -18.29
N GLY A 460 0.89 12.98 -19.55
CA GLY A 460 1.99 13.12 -20.50
C GLY A 460 2.50 11.80 -21.11
N ILE A 461 2.32 10.66 -20.44
CA ILE A 461 2.79 9.35 -20.93
C ILE A 461 1.81 8.80 -21.98
N PRO A 462 2.27 8.45 -23.20
CA PRO A 462 1.42 7.85 -24.23
C PRO A 462 1.07 6.40 -23.88
N LEU A 463 -0.07 5.92 -24.37
CA LEU A 463 -0.49 4.53 -24.19
C LEU A 463 0.50 3.54 -24.86
N PRO A 464 1.02 2.52 -24.15
CA PRO A 464 1.87 1.49 -24.75
C PRO A 464 1.09 0.66 -25.78
N SER A 465 1.77 0.26 -26.85
CA SER A 465 1.11 -0.46 -27.96
C SER A 465 0.81 -1.93 -27.64
N PHE A 466 1.33 -2.46 -26.53
CA PHE A 466 1.26 -3.85 -26.09
C PHE A 466 1.60 -3.92 -24.59
N GLY A 467 1.07 -4.91 -23.87
CA GLY A 467 1.56 -5.35 -22.56
C GLY A 467 0.67 -5.04 -21.37
N ILE A 468 -0.24 -4.07 -21.47
CA ILE A 468 -1.18 -3.72 -20.39
C ILE A 468 -2.44 -4.59 -20.47
N PHE A 469 -3.10 -4.65 -21.63
CA PHE A 469 -4.47 -5.17 -21.78
C PHE A 469 -4.55 -6.64 -22.21
N GLU A 470 -3.49 -7.20 -22.78
CA GLU A 470 -3.48 -8.59 -23.24
C GLU A 470 -3.68 -9.55 -22.07
N SER A 471 -4.61 -10.51 -22.21
CA SER A 471 -4.90 -11.53 -21.19
C SER A 471 -5.01 -12.90 -21.85
N HIS A 472 -4.41 -13.92 -21.23
CA HIS A 472 -4.43 -15.29 -21.75
C HIS A 472 -5.85 -15.84 -21.91
N VAL A 473 -6.83 -15.30 -21.17
CA VAL A 473 -8.28 -15.58 -21.29
C VAL A 473 -8.79 -15.37 -22.73
N MET A 474 -8.10 -14.59 -23.58
CA MET A 474 -8.37 -14.50 -25.02
C MET A 474 -8.39 -15.86 -25.75
N TYR A 475 -7.75 -16.89 -25.19
CA TYR A 475 -7.70 -18.26 -25.73
C TYR A 475 -8.75 -19.21 -25.12
N ALA A 476 -9.64 -18.74 -24.25
CA ALA A 476 -10.65 -19.58 -23.62
C ALA A 476 -11.56 -20.24 -24.67
N GLY A 477 -11.73 -21.56 -24.58
CA GLY A 477 -12.50 -22.35 -25.56
C GLY A 477 -11.87 -22.52 -26.95
N GLN A 478 -10.65 -22.02 -27.20
CA GLN A 478 -9.95 -22.23 -28.47
C GLN A 478 -9.30 -23.63 -28.56
N GLU A 479 -9.19 -24.17 -29.78
CA GLU A 479 -8.53 -25.45 -30.02
C GLU A 479 -7.05 -25.42 -29.61
N GLY A 480 -6.59 -26.45 -28.89
CA GLY A 480 -5.20 -26.60 -28.46
C GLY A 480 -4.87 -26.05 -27.07
N TYR A 481 -5.85 -25.46 -26.38
CA TYR A 481 -5.77 -24.98 -25.00
C TYR A 481 -6.56 -25.89 -24.05
N SER A 482 -6.09 -25.99 -22.81
CA SER A 482 -6.75 -26.67 -21.69
C SER A 482 -7.00 -25.68 -20.56
N ASP A 483 -7.90 -26.00 -19.62
CA ASP A 483 -8.08 -25.21 -18.37
C ASP A 483 -7.82 -26.11 -17.15
N ALA A 484 -7.35 -25.51 -16.06
CA ALA A 484 -7.05 -26.16 -14.78
C ALA A 484 -7.59 -25.36 -13.57
N GLY A 485 -8.65 -24.57 -13.78
CA GLY A 485 -9.29 -23.72 -12.77
C GLY A 485 -8.70 -22.32 -12.66
N ASN A 486 -7.77 -21.95 -13.56
CA ASN A 486 -7.12 -20.64 -13.59
C ASN A 486 -7.04 -20.06 -15.02
N GLY A 487 -7.86 -20.55 -15.95
CA GLY A 487 -7.93 -20.09 -17.33
C GLY A 487 -7.14 -20.97 -18.32
N PRO A 488 -7.15 -20.58 -19.61
CA PRO A 488 -6.55 -21.38 -20.68
C PRO A 488 -5.03 -21.41 -20.59
N TYR A 489 -4.45 -22.60 -20.72
CA TYR A 489 -3.02 -22.88 -20.84
C TYR A 489 -2.72 -23.79 -22.05
N THR A 490 -1.50 -23.71 -22.62
CA THR A 490 -0.95 -24.73 -23.54
C THR A 490 0.10 -25.61 -22.86
N TYR A 491 0.73 -25.14 -21.78
CA TYR A 491 1.59 -25.93 -20.90
C TYR A 491 1.24 -25.72 -19.43
N LEU A 492 1.21 -26.80 -18.64
CA LEU A 492 1.06 -26.75 -17.17
C LEU A 492 2.29 -27.38 -16.52
N VAL A 493 2.97 -26.61 -15.67
CA VAL A 493 4.23 -26.97 -15.02
C VAL A 493 4.03 -26.95 -13.51
N ASP A 494 4.43 -28.02 -12.84
CA ASP A 494 4.46 -28.13 -11.38
C ASP A 494 5.53 -29.14 -10.98
N ASN A 495 6.69 -28.65 -10.54
CA ASN A 495 7.80 -29.47 -10.06
C ASN A 495 7.59 -30.02 -8.62
N SER A 496 6.58 -29.56 -7.90
CA SER A 496 6.23 -30.05 -6.55
C SER A 496 5.33 -31.30 -6.61
N SER A 497 4.64 -31.50 -7.74
CA SER A 497 3.82 -32.69 -7.98
C SER A 497 4.68 -33.95 -8.15
N SER A 498 4.45 -34.94 -7.28
CA SER A 498 5.09 -36.26 -7.37
C SER A 498 4.71 -37.06 -8.63
N ALA A 499 3.74 -36.59 -9.41
CA ALA A 499 3.32 -37.14 -10.69
C ALA A 499 3.92 -36.40 -11.90
N CYS A 500 4.77 -35.37 -11.70
CA CYS A 500 5.32 -34.59 -12.80
C CYS A 500 6.18 -35.44 -13.75
N THR A 501 6.19 -35.12 -15.04
CA THR A 501 7.19 -35.64 -15.98
C THR A 501 7.25 -34.79 -17.25
N ASP A 502 8.44 -34.64 -17.81
CA ASP A 502 8.63 -33.91 -19.07
C ASP A 502 8.49 -34.80 -20.33
N SER A 503 8.20 -36.09 -20.13
CA SER A 503 8.11 -37.11 -21.18
C SER A 503 7.00 -36.81 -22.20
N SER A 504 7.35 -36.15 -23.31
CA SER A 504 6.51 -35.91 -24.50
C SER A 504 5.09 -35.41 -24.21
N ASN A 505 4.93 -34.50 -23.24
CA ASN A 505 3.62 -33.97 -22.84
C ASN A 505 3.65 -32.46 -22.55
N ARG A 506 2.46 -31.86 -22.59
CA ARG A 506 2.18 -30.46 -22.26
C ARG A 506 1.88 -30.21 -20.78
N GLY A 507 1.64 -31.25 -19.99
CA GLY A 507 1.17 -31.16 -18.61
C GLY A 507 -0.35 -31.16 -18.49
N SER A 508 -0.82 -31.57 -17.32
CA SER A 508 -2.22 -31.69 -16.90
C SER A 508 -2.29 -31.74 -15.38
N PRO A 509 -3.41 -31.42 -14.70
CA PRO A 509 -3.46 -31.37 -13.23
C PRO A 509 -3.03 -32.70 -12.55
N GLN A 510 -3.33 -33.83 -13.17
CA GLN A 510 -2.99 -35.17 -12.68
C GLN A 510 -1.58 -35.63 -13.09
N LYS A 511 -0.95 -34.94 -14.05
CA LYS A 511 0.36 -35.27 -14.61
C LYS A 511 0.97 -34.01 -15.27
N PRO A 512 1.54 -33.09 -14.48
CA PRO A 512 2.12 -31.84 -14.98
C PRO A 512 3.52 -32.06 -15.55
N ARG A 513 4.10 -31.02 -16.15
CA ARG A 513 5.53 -31.00 -16.47
C ARG A 513 6.37 -30.73 -15.22
N CYS A 514 7.59 -31.28 -15.17
CA CYS A 514 8.55 -30.93 -14.12
C CYS A 514 9.35 -29.67 -14.47
N THR A 515 9.62 -29.43 -15.76
CA THR A 515 10.40 -28.29 -16.24
C THR A 515 9.60 -27.37 -17.16
N ILE A 516 9.81 -26.07 -16.96
CA ILE A 516 9.27 -24.98 -17.76
C ILE A 516 9.86 -25.08 -19.17
N PRO A 517 9.06 -25.08 -20.25
CA PRO A 517 9.60 -25.19 -21.61
C PRO A 517 10.48 -23.98 -21.97
N SER A 518 11.70 -24.23 -22.45
CA SER A 518 12.68 -23.18 -22.80
C SER A 518 12.44 -22.51 -24.16
N SER A 519 11.50 -23.00 -24.97
CA SER A 519 11.15 -22.43 -26.27
C SER A 519 9.64 -22.54 -26.48
N LEU A 520 9.01 -21.41 -26.83
CA LEU A 520 7.56 -21.23 -26.88
C LEU A 520 7.16 -20.51 -28.18
N SER A 521 6.03 -20.92 -28.76
CA SER A 521 5.52 -20.46 -30.05
C SER A 521 4.32 -19.53 -29.90
N ALA A 522 4.02 -18.73 -30.93
CA ALA A 522 2.96 -17.73 -30.88
C ALA A 522 1.59 -18.30 -30.45
N GLY A 523 1.12 -17.86 -29.28
CA GLY A 523 -0.10 -18.33 -28.64
C GLY A 523 0.12 -19.28 -27.46
N ASP A 524 1.33 -19.75 -27.19
CA ASP A 524 1.59 -20.60 -26.04
C ASP A 524 1.37 -19.86 -24.72
N VAL A 525 0.77 -20.57 -23.76
CA VAL A 525 0.55 -20.10 -22.39
C VAL A 525 1.11 -21.15 -21.45
N VAL A 526 2.17 -20.81 -20.73
CA VAL A 526 2.75 -21.65 -19.70
C VAL A 526 2.23 -21.19 -18.35
N GLU A 527 1.37 -22.00 -17.74
CA GLU A 527 1.01 -21.83 -16.34
C GLU A 527 1.98 -22.62 -15.46
N ILE A 528 2.58 -21.92 -14.50
CA ILE A 528 3.62 -22.40 -13.61
C ILE A 528 3.08 -22.39 -12.18
N ARG A 529 3.01 -23.58 -11.56
CA ARG A 529 2.59 -23.81 -10.17
C ARG A 529 3.73 -24.41 -9.36
N GLY A 530 3.56 -24.51 -8.05
CA GLY A 530 4.56 -25.09 -7.15
C GLY A 530 5.86 -24.27 -7.08
N GLY A 531 6.99 -24.97 -7.00
CA GLY A 531 8.32 -24.39 -6.78
C GLY A 531 8.91 -24.75 -5.41
N PRO A 532 10.08 -24.18 -5.06
CA PRO A 532 10.87 -23.29 -5.91
C PRO A 532 11.47 -24.00 -7.13
N TYR A 533 11.71 -23.26 -8.20
CA TYR A 533 12.43 -23.73 -9.39
C TYR A 533 13.88 -23.22 -9.33
N SER A 534 14.87 -24.11 -9.28
CA SER A 534 16.29 -23.76 -9.13
C SER A 534 17.18 -24.65 -10.01
N TYR A 535 17.96 -24.04 -10.92
CA TYR A 535 19.00 -24.71 -11.73
C TYR A 535 20.35 -23.94 -11.61
N ASP A 536 21.47 -24.60 -11.92
CA ASP A 536 22.82 -24.23 -11.43
C ASP A 536 23.54 -23.02 -12.10
N ASP A 537 23.12 -22.59 -13.30
CA ASP A 537 23.66 -21.46 -14.08
C ASP A 537 22.49 -20.67 -14.72
N ARG A 538 22.78 -19.79 -15.67
CA ARG A 538 21.83 -18.98 -16.45
C ARG A 538 20.85 -19.85 -17.26
N TRP A 539 19.55 -19.57 -17.13
CA TRP A 539 18.54 -20.20 -17.98
C TRP A 539 18.24 -19.30 -19.19
N LEU A 540 17.66 -19.86 -20.25
CA LEU A 540 17.18 -19.12 -21.42
C LEU A 540 15.77 -19.59 -21.79
N PHE A 541 14.85 -18.63 -21.85
CA PHE A 541 13.49 -18.81 -22.36
C PHE A 541 13.31 -17.99 -23.63
N THR A 542 12.98 -18.64 -24.74
CA THR A 542 12.70 -17.97 -26.02
C THR A 542 11.20 -17.98 -26.31
N LEU A 543 10.55 -16.81 -26.23
CA LEU A 543 9.10 -16.64 -26.44
C LEU A 543 8.86 -15.99 -27.82
N ASN A 544 8.40 -16.75 -28.81
CA ASN A 544 8.20 -16.25 -30.17
C ASN A 544 6.72 -15.93 -30.46
N GLY A 545 6.21 -14.86 -29.84
CA GLY A 545 4.85 -14.38 -30.00
C GLY A 545 4.58 -13.49 -31.22
N SER A 546 3.34 -13.00 -31.29
CA SER A 546 2.88 -11.96 -32.21
C SER A 546 1.76 -11.15 -31.55
N LYS A 547 1.45 -9.93 -32.01
CA LYS A 547 0.40 -9.09 -31.39
C LYS A 547 -0.98 -9.78 -31.30
N GLN A 548 -1.33 -10.64 -32.26
CA GLN A 548 -2.60 -11.39 -32.26
C GLN A 548 -2.53 -12.70 -31.48
N LYS A 549 -1.31 -13.18 -31.18
CA LYS A 549 -1.05 -14.40 -30.40
C LYS A 549 0.21 -14.21 -29.52
N PRO A 550 0.12 -13.40 -28.45
CA PRO A 550 1.21 -13.24 -27.48
C PRO A 550 1.47 -14.54 -26.71
N VAL A 551 2.66 -14.64 -26.14
CA VAL A 551 3.11 -15.80 -25.35
C VAL A 551 3.17 -15.44 -23.88
N PHE A 552 2.54 -16.24 -23.03
CA PHE A 552 2.46 -15.99 -21.59
C PHE A 552 3.36 -16.97 -20.82
N PHE A 553 4.24 -16.43 -19.99
CA PHE A 553 5.00 -17.11 -18.95
C PHE A 553 4.41 -16.66 -17.62
N ARG A 554 3.51 -17.45 -17.03
CA ARG A 554 2.66 -16.98 -15.93
C ARG A 554 2.63 -17.89 -14.71
N GLY A 555 2.65 -17.29 -13.53
CA GLY A 555 2.21 -17.94 -12.30
C GLY A 555 0.70 -18.20 -12.28
N GLU A 556 0.22 -18.92 -11.28
CA GLU A 556 -1.21 -19.28 -11.15
C GLU A 556 -2.09 -18.03 -11.03
N ASN A 557 -1.75 -17.14 -10.08
CA ASN A 557 -2.37 -15.83 -9.84
C ASN A 557 -1.50 -15.00 -8.87
N SER A 558 -1.90 -13.76 -8.58
CA SER A 558 -1.17 -12.82 -7.72
C SER A 558 -0.95 -13.30 -6.28
N SER A 559 -1.81 -14.17 -5.74
CA SER A 559 -1.67 -14.78 -4.42
C SER A 559 -0.89 -16.11 -4.42
N LYS A 560 -0.56 -16.64 -5.61
CA LYS A 560 0.12 -17.93 -5.81
C LYS A 560 1.20 -17.81 -6.90
N LYS A 561 2.15 -16.90 -6.66
CA LYS A 561 3.29 -16.71 -7.55
C LYS A 561 4.32 -17.83 -7.32
N PRO A 562 4.71 -18.62 -8.34
CA PRO A 562 5.81 -19.58 -8.20
C PRO A 562 7.14 -18.83 -8.02
N VAL A 563 8.04 -19.42 -7.24
CA VAL A 563 9.36 -18.85 -6.97
C VAL A 563 10.41 -19.44 -7.89
N ILE A 564 11.12 -18.59 -8.62
CA ILE A 564 12.32 -18.93 -9.39
C ILE A 564 13.54 -18.42 -8.62
N ILE A 565 14.50 -19.32 -8.37
CA ILE A 565 15.72 -19.07 -7.60
C ILE A 565 16.93 -19.45 -8.46
N GLY A 566 17.99 -18.65 -8.44
CA GLY A 566 19.24 -18.97 -9.13
C GLY A 566 19.86 -17.77 -9.84
N LYS A 567 21.07 -17.95 -10.37
CA LYS A 567 21.98 -16.83 -10.69
C LYS A 567 21.45 -15.79 -11.68
N GLN A 568 20.67 -16.21 -12.69
CA GLN A 568 20.09 -15.33 -13.71
C GLN A 568 19.09 -16.09 -14.59
N VAL A 569 17.96 -15.47 -14.91
CA VAL A 569 17.04 -15.91 -15.97
C VAL A 569 17.24 -15.02 -17.20
N ARG A 570 17.14 -15.59 -18.41
CA ARG A 570 17.22 -14.83 -19.66
C ARG A 570 15.97 -15.01 -20.50
N PHE A 571 15.51 -13.92 -21.09
CA PHE A 571 14.38 -13.88 -22.01
C PHE A 571 14.84 -13.40 -23.39
N ASP A 572 14.38 -14.07 -24.45
CA ASP A 572 14.67 -13.78 -25.86
C ASP A 572 13.40 -14.03 -26.69
N GLY A 573 13.31 -13.50 -27.91
CA GLY A 573 12.08 -13.44 -28.68
C GLY A 573 11.23 -12.19 -28.36
N LYS A 574 9.93 -12.24 -28.64
CA LYS A 574 9.06 -11.05 -28.77
C LYS A 574 7.58 -11.33 -28.53
N PHE A 575 6.79 -10.30 -28.23
CA PHE A 575 5.39 -10.41 -27.81
C PHE A 575 5.21 -11.39 -26.64
N GLY A 576 6.14 -11.31 -25.69
CA GLY A 576 6.18 -12.13 -24.48
C GLY A 576 5.65 -11.37 -23.26
N ILE A 577 4.93 -12.07 -22.40
CA ILE A 577 4.37 -11.55 -21.16
C ILE A 577 4.85 -12.44 -20.01
N VAL A 578 5.58 -11.85 -19.06
CA VAL A 578 6.05 -12.50 -17.83
C VAL A 578 5.21 -11.96 -16.68
N GLU A 579 4.40 -12.81 -16.05
CA GLU A 579 3.46 -12.35 -15.03
C GLU A 579 3.26 -13.25 -13.81
N ASN A 580 2.98 -12.64 -12.66
CA ASN A 580 2.72 -13.34 -11.40
C ASN A 580 3.84 -14.31 -10.97
N VAL A 581 5.11 -13.96 -11.19
CA VAL A 581 6.28 -14.77 -10.77
C VAL A 581 7.07 -14.05 -9.67
N VAL A 582 7.68 -14.82 -8.74
CA VAL A 582 8.72 -14.30 -7.83
C VAL A 582 10.09 -14.70 -8.35
N PHE A 583 10.98 -13.73 -8.53
CA PHE A 583 12.41 -13.94 -8.78
C PHE A 583 13.17 -13.65 -7.48
N ASP A 584 13.58 -14.70 -6.78
CA ASP A 584 14.20 -14.61 -5.44
C ASP A 584 15.69 -14.98 -5.52
N ASN A 585 16.56 -14.09 -5.05
CA ASN A 585 18.00 -14.12 -5.28
C ASN A 585 18.38 -14.37 -6.75
N SER A 586 17.68 -13.69 -7.68
CA SER A 586 17.84 -13.83 -9.12
C SER A 586 17.68 -12.49 -9.83
N ASN A 587 18.22 -12.38 -11.05
CA ASN A 587 17.93 -11.26 -11.95
C ASN A 587 17.43 -11.74 -13.31
N ILE A 588 16.72 -10.86 -14.01
CA ILE A 588 16.28 -11.12 -15.39
C ILE A 588 17.10 -10.27 -16.37
N LEU A 589 17.53 -10.91 -17.46
CA LEU A 589 18.24 -10.27 -18.57
C LEU A 589 17.51 -10.52 -19.89
N PHE A 590 17.06 -9.45 -20.54
CA PHE A 590 16.60 -9.54 -21.92
C PHE A 590 17.81 -9.65 -22.86
N TYR A 591 17.77 -10.65 -23.74
CA TYR A 591 18.90 -11.13 -24.53
C TYR A 591 18.45 -11.40 -25.97
N GLY A 592 19.41 -11.59 -26.88
CA GLY A 592 19.17 -11.74 -28.32
C GLY A 592 19.40 -10.45 -29.09
N ASP A 593 19.26 -10.51 -30.42
CA ASP A 593 19.27 -9.34 -31.32
C ASP A 593 17.88 -9.24 -31.95
N GLY A 594 17.03 -8.33 -31.46
CA GLY A 594 15.63 -8.20 -31.88
C GLY A 594 14.60 -8.80 -30.91
N PHE A 595 14.86 -8.73 -29.61
CA PHE A 595 13.80 -8.87 -28.61
C PHE A 595 12.98 -7.56 -28.57
N ASP A 596 11.66 -7.68 -28.57
CA ASP A 596 10.76 -6.62 -29.02
C ASP A 596 9.34 -6.86 -28.48
N HIS A 597 8.60 -5.80 -28.09
CA HIS A 597 7.25 -5.90 -27.54
C HIS A 597 7.13 -6.88 -26.36
N TRP A 598 7.48 -6.44 -25.14
CA TRP A 598 7.45 -7.29 -23.95
C TRP A 598 6.69 -6.65 -22.79
N SER A 599 6.08 -7.49 -21.95
CA SER A 599 5.56 -7.07 -20.65
C SER A 599 6.19 -7.89 -19.52
N ILE A 600 6.67 -7.17 -18.51
CA ILE A 600 7.08 -7.68 -17.20
C ILE A 600 6.06 -7.09 -16.23
N ARG A 601 5.10 -7.88 -15.74
CA ARG A 601 3.99 -7.34 -14.92
C ARG A 601 3.55 -8.20 -13.75
N PHE A 602 3.08 -7.59 -12.67
CA PHE A 602 2.60 -8.31 -11.46
C PHE A 602 3.65 -9.22 -10.78
N ASN A 603 4.94 -9.08 -11.11
CA ASN A 603 6.01 -9.91 -10.55
C ASN A 603 6.57 -9.33 -9.25
N GLU A 604 7.47 -10.08 -8.62
CA GLU A 604 8.20 -9.68 -7.42
C GLU A 604 9.68 -10.05 -7.63
N PHE A 605 10.59 -9.11 -7.40
CA PHE A 605 12.04 -9.27 -7.61
C PHE A 605 12.77 -8.90 -6.33
N LYS A 606 13.38 -9.90 -5.66
CA LYS A 606 13.92 -9.68 -4.32
C LYS A 606 15.17 -10.47 -3.97
N ASN A 607 15.83 -10.02 -2.90
CA ASN A 607 17.02 -10.63 -2.29
C ASN A 607 18.17 -10.89 -3.29
N TYR A 608 18.23 -10.22 -4.45
CA TYR A 608 19.31 -10.42 -5.42
C TYR A 608 20.66 -10.02 -4.80
N ARG A 609 21.61 -10.95 -4.73
CA ARG A 609 22.97 -10.72 -4.24
C ARG A 609 23.98 -11.15 -5.32
N PRO A 610 24.42 -10.25 -6.22
CA PRO A 610 25.40 -10.58 -7.25
C PRO A 610 26.76 -10.90 -6.63
N ALA A 611 27.49 -11.85 -7.23
CA ALA A 611 28.80 -12.28 -6.75
C ALA A 611 29.92 -11.22 -6.94
N THR A 612 29.60 -10.08 -7.54
CA THR A 612 30.53 -9.00 -7.94
C THR A 612 30.37 -7.72 -7.11
N GLY A 613 29.49 -7.70 -6.10
CA GLY A 613 29.04 -6.45 -5.48
C GLY A 613 27.98 -5.79 -6.34
N ALA A 614 28.40 -5.21 -7.48
CA ALA A 614 27.53 -4.58 -8.48
C ALA A 614 26.54 -5.55 -9.16
N GLY A 615 25.31 -5.10 -9.45
CA GLY A 615 24.22 -5.90 -10.00
C GLY A 615 23.08 -5.11 -10.66
N LYS A 616 22.18 -5.80 -11.37
CA LYS A 616 21.02 -5.20 -12.05
C LYS A 616 19.87 -6.19 -11.97
N VAL A 617 18.74 -5.83 -11.37
CA VAL A 617 17.67 -6.78 -11.05
C VAL A 617 16.79 -7.06 -12.28
N ILE A 618 16.38 -6.01 -12.99
CA ILE A 618 15.80 -6.07 -14.33
C ILE A 618 16.77 -5.38 -15.31
N ASN A 619 17.32 -6.17 -16.23
CA ASN A 619 18.39 -5.75 -17.13
C ASN A 619 17.95 -5.85 -18.60
N LEU A 620 17.94 -4.72 -19.30
CA LEU A 620 17.74 -4.65 -20.74
C LEU A 620 19.10 -4.67 -21.45
N LYS A 621 19.29 -5.57 -22.43
CA LYS A 621 20.39 -5.39 -23.40
C LYS A 621 20.11 -4.15 -24.27
N GLU A 622 21.17 -3.58 -24.85
CA GLU A 622 21.10 -2.54 -25.87
C GLU A 622 20.08 -2.86 -26.99
N ASN A 623 19.40 -1.82 -27.48
CA ASN A 623 18.39 -1.83 -28.55
C ASN A 623 17.05 -2.49 -28.18
N ALA A 624 16.65 -2.49 -26.90
CA ALA A 624 15.32 -2.94 -26.48
C ALA A 624 14.20 -2.05 -27.07
N SER A 625 13.14 -2.64 -27.63
CA SER A 625 11.98 -1.86 -28.12
C SER A 625 10.64 -2.31 -27.54
N ASP A 626 9.81 -1.33 -27.21
CA ASP A 626 8.41 -1.49 -26.83
C ASP A 626 8.25 -2.39 -25.58
N MET A 627 8.99 -2.03 -24.52
CA MET A 627 9.05 -2.76 -23.25
C MET A 627 8.14 -2.12 -22.20
N VAL A 628 7.34 -2.92 -21.49
CA VAL A 628 6.47 -2.48 -20.39
C VAL A 628 6.86 -3.18 -19.10
N VAL A 629 7.13 -2.42 -18.05
CA VAL A 629 7.35 -2.84 -16.67
C VAL A 629 6.19 -2.28 -15.84
N TYR A 630 5.24 -3.12 -15.43
CA TYR A 630 3.93 -2.69 -14.89
C TYR A 630 3.51 -3.42 -13.60
N LYS A 631 3.24 -2.69 -12.51
CA LYS A 631 2.76 -3.27 -11.22
C LYS A 631 3.63 -4.42 -10.68
N ASN A 632 4.95 -4.29 -10.79
CA ASN A 632 5.90 -5.18 -10.12
C ASN A 632 6.34 -4.60 -8.77
N SER A 633 6.90 -5.45 -7.92
CA SER A 633 7.62 -5.07 -6.69
C SER A 633 9.11 -5.41 -6.86
N ILE A 634 10.02 -4.44 -6.70
CA ILE A 634 11.47 -4.62 -6.90
C ILE A 634 12.20 -4.16 -5.62
N HIS A 635 12.61 -5.09 -4.76
CA HIS A 635 13.07 -4.71 -3.42
C HIS A 635 14.07 -5.62 -2.70
N ASP A 636 14.69 -5.10 -1.65
CA ASP A 636 15.69 -5.78 -0.81
C ASP A 636 16.88 -6.33 -1.62
N ASN A 637 17.30 -5.63 -2.69
CA ASN A 637 18.35 -6.10 -3.61
C ASN A 637 19.70 -5.42 -3.31
N GLY A 638 20.79 -6.19 -3.31
CA GLY A 638 22.08 -5.74 -2.76
C GLY A 638 22.07 -5.49 -1.25
N ASP A 639 23.07 -4.80 -0.71
CA ASP A 639 23.10 -4.44 0.72
C ASP A 639 23.02 -2.92 0.94
N VAL A 640 21.82 -2.44 1.24
CA VAL A 640 21.52 -1.04 1.58
C VAL A 640 22.18 -0.57 2.88
N LEU A 641 22.56 -1.49 3.77
CA LEU A 641 23.17 -1.18 5.07
C LEU A 641 24.70 -1.31 5.06
N SER A 642 25.28 -1.77 3.95
CA SER A 642 26.73 -1.86 3.78
C SER A 642 27.35 -0.48 3.59
N ASP A 643 28.54 -0.28 4.13
CA ASP A 643 29.32 0.93 3.92
C ASP A 643 30.10 0.88 2.59
N VAL A 644 30.28 -0.34 2.05
CA VAL A 644 30.77 -0.55 0.69
C VAL A 644 29.60 -0.43 -0.28
N GLU A 645 29.75 0.44 -1.27
CA GLU A 645 28.87 0.64 -2.43
C GLU A 645 28.67 -0.68 -3.20
N THR A 646 27.43 -1.01 -3.57
CA THR A 646 27.13 -2.30 -4.23
C THR A 646 26.29 -2.20 -5.49
N ASP A 647 25.99 -1.02 -6.03
CA ASP A 647 25.41 -0.81 -7.38
C ASP A 647 24.35 -1.84 -7.78
N VAL A 648 23.38 -2.16 -6.91
CA VAL A 648 22.34 -3.17 -7.23
C VAL A 648 21.06 -2.47 -7.66
N HIS A 649 21.08 -1.98 -8.90
CA HIS A 649 20.01 -1.17 -9.45
C HIS A 649 18.76 -1.98 -9.80
N GLY A 650 17.58 -1.43 -9.53
CA GLY A 650 16.30 -2.10 -9.72
C GLY A 650 15.97 -2.37 -11.19
N PHE A 651 15.91 -1.32 -12.00
CA PHE A 651 15.69 -1.39 -13.44
C PHE A 651 16.74 -0.57 -14.21
N THR A 652 17.20 -1.08 -15.35
CA THR A 652 18.30 -0.45 -16.11
C THR A 652 18.02 -0.31 -17.62
N VAL A 653 18.29 0.88 -18.14
CA VAL A 653 18.04 1.26 -19.55
C VAL A 653 19.37 1.42 -20.32
N TYR A 654 19.49 0.76 -21.48
CA TYR A 654 20.72 0.71 -22.28
C TYR A 654 20.61 1.31 -23.68
N SER A 655 21.74 1.68 -24.28
CA SER A 655 21.86 2.31 -25.60
C SER A 655 20.93 1.72 -26.66
N GLY A 656 20.35 2.57 -27.50
CA GLY A 656 19.39 2.21 -28.53
C GLY A 656 18.02 1.77 -28.03
N SER A 657 17.80 1.65 -26.71
CA SER A 657 16.49 1.27 -26.16
C SER A 657 15.48 2.39 -26.35
N LYS A 658 14.25 2.03 -26.71
CA LYS A 658 13.18 2.99 -26.99
C LYS A 658 11.80 2.46 -26.69
N ASN A 659 10.84 3.37 -26.51
CA ASN A 659 9.47 3.05 -26.18
C ASN A 659 9.43 2.15 -24.93
N ILE A 660 9.93 2.68 -23.81
CA ILE A 660 10.09 1.94 -22.56
C ILE A 660 9.14 2.54 -21.53
N TRP A 661 8.21 1.75 -21.00
CA TRP A 661 7.29 2.16 -19.94
C TRP A 661 7.67 1.48 -18.62
N VAL A 662 7.88 2.27 -17.57
CA VAL A 662 8.03 1.83 -16.18
C VAL A 662 6.89 2.48 -15.41
N VAL A 663 5.78 1.77 -15.24
CA VAL A 663 4.53 2.37 -14.75
C VAL A 663 3.89 1.59 -13.60
N ASP A 664 3.36 2.32 -12.61
CA ASP A 664 2.61 1.76 -11.48
C ASP A 664 3.36 0.69 -10.66
N ASN A 665 4.70 0.69 -10.62
CA ASN A 665 5.52 -0.27 -9.84
C ASN A 665 5.88 0.26 -8.45
N ALA A 666 6.36 -0.63 -7.58
CA ALA A 666 7.03 -0.29 -6.32
C ALA A 666 8.52 -0.68 -6.38
N PHE A 667 9.39 0.26 -6.03
CA PHE A 667 10.83 0.04 -5.84
C PHE A 667 11.21 0.50 -4.42
N PHE A 668 11.91 -0.35 -3.65
CA PHE A 668 12.39 0.04 -2.33
C PHE A 668 13.53 -0.85 -1.80
N ASN A 669 14.36 -0.35 -0.88
CA ASN A 669 15.50 -1.09 -0.32
C ASN A 669 16.46 -1.68 -1.39
N ASN A 670 16.63 -1.03 -2.55
CA ASN A 670 17.66 -1.42 -3.52
C ASN A 670 19.00 -0.72 -3.17
N ALA A 671 20.11 -1.43 -3.28
CA ALA A 671 21.42 -0.96 -2.83
C ALA A 671 22.20 -0.11 -3.85
N GLY A 672 21.54 0.22 -4.95
CA GLY A 672 21.82 1.36 -5.79
C GLY A 672 20.51 1.95 -6.31
N ASP A 673 20.56 2.84 -7.31
CA ASP A 673 19.39 3.44 -7.97
C ASP A 673 18.20 2.49 -8.19
N ALA A 674 16.97 2.93 -7.92
CA ALA A 674 15.79 2.16 -8.31
C ALA A 674 15.64 2.08 -9.86
N VAL A 675 15.84 3.19 -10.57
CA VAL A 675 15.92 3.24 -12.05
C VAL A 675 17.20 3.97 -12.49
N GLN A 676 18.05 3.28 -13.26
CA GLN A 676 19.30 3.85 -13.79
C GLN A 676 19.38 3.79 -15.33
N PHE A 677 19.83 4.87 -15.95
CA PHE A 677 20.25 4.89 -17.36
C PHE A 677 21.75 4.59 -17.52
N CYS A 678 22.15 4.00 -18.65
CA CYS A 678 23.55 3.67 -18.92
C CYS A 678 24.49 4.87 -18.75
N HIS A 679 25.66 4.63 -18.15
CA HIS A 679 26.71 5.64 -18.04
C HIS A 679 27.60 5.59 -19.30
N HIS A 680 27.85 6.73 -19.93
CA HIS A 680 28.55 6.83 -21.21
C HIS A 680 27.86 6.05 -22.35
N CYS A 681 26.52 6.10 -22.45
CA CYS A 681 25.77 5.42 -23.51
C CYS A 681 26.30 5.79 -24.91
N PRO A 682 26.80 4.85 -25.75
CA PRO A 682 27.04 5.13 -27.17
C PRO A 682 25.75 5.51 -27.91
N GLU A 683 25.88 6.34 -28.94
CA GLU A 683 24.79 6.70 -29.86
C GLU A 683 24.36 5.48 -30.72
N PRO A 684 23.05 5.25 -30.94
CA PRO A 684 21.93 6.04 -30.44
C PRO A 684 21.74 5.89 -28.93
N VAL A 685 21.62 7.01 -28.22
CA VAL A 685 21.27 7.01 -26.78
C VAL A 685 19.81 6.55 -26.58
N PRO A 686 19.41 6.04 -25.39
CA PRO A 686 18.04 5.62 -25.13
C PRO A 686 17.06 6.79 -25.29
N HIS A 687 15.86 6.53 -25.83
CA HIS A 687 14.87 7.60 -26.02
C HIS A 687 13.40 7.16 -26.01
N HIS A 688 12.47 8.06 -25.69
CA HIS A 688 11.07 7.72 -25.41
C HIS A 688 10.98 6.72 -24.26
N VAL A 689 11.40 7.17 -23.07
CA VAL A 689 11.31 6.42 -21.82
C VAL A 689 10.34 7.13 -20.90
N TYR A 690 9.38 6.38 -20.38
CA TYR A 690 8.20 6.86 -19.69
C TYR A 690 8.13 6.20 -18.32
N ILE A 691 8.34 6.98 -17.25
CA ILE A 691 8.38 6.50 -15.87
C ILE A 691 7.25 7.19 -15.11
N GLY A 692 6.17 6.49 -14.74
CA GLY A 692 5.06 7.17 -14.06
C GLY A 692 4.17 6.39 -13.11
N ARG A 693 3.62 7.10 -12.12
CA ARG A 693 2.84 6.55 -10.99
C ARG A 693 3.53 5.41 -10.22
N ASN A 694 4.86 5.33 -10.27
CA ASN A 694 5.61 4.41 -9.43
C ASN A 694 5.79 4.99 -8.03
N VAL A 695 5.98 4.12 -7.04
CA VAL A 695 6.43 4.49 -5.70
C VAL A 695 7.89 4.05 -5.54
N PHE A 696 8.75 4.99 -5.17
CA PHE A 696 10.18 4.81 -4.94
C PHE A 696 10.50 5.20 -3.50
N HIS A 697 11.10 4.33 -2.68
CA HIS A 697 11.53 4.73 -1.34
C HIS A 697 12.64 3.89 -0.70
N ASP A 698 13.42 4.51 0.19
CA ASP A 698 14.45 3.84 0.99
C ASP A 698 15.52 3.06 0.18
N ASP A 699 15.67 3.33 -1.12
CA ASP A 699 16.83 2.86 -1.89
C ASP A 699 18.07 3.68 -1.53
N ARG A 700 19.24 3.06 -1.63
CA ARG A 700 20.49 3.60 -1.07
C ARG A 700 21.03 4.85 -1.80
N GLU A 701 20.63 5.07 -3.05
CA GLU A 701 21.19 6.13 -3.90
C GLU A 701 20.16 7.19 -4.30
N ASN A 702 19.42 6.95 -5.38
CA ASN A 702 18.43 7.85 -5.96
C ASN A 702 17.20 7.02 -6.39
N ALA A 703 16.02 7.64 -6.48
CA ALA A 703 14.85 7.00 -7.08
C ALA A 703 15.08 6.82 -8.59
N ILE A 704 15.56 7.87 -9.25
CA ILE A 704 15.82 7.87 -10.69
C ILE A 704 17.11 8.61 -11.00
N ASP A 705 18.04 7.92 -11.66
CA ASP A 705 19.25 8.50 -12.25
C ASP A 705 19.15 8.48 -13.80
N ILE A 706 19.07 9.69 -14.37
CA ILE A 706 19.01 9.95 -15.81
C ILE A 706 20.39 10.40 -16.32
N LYS A 707 21.06 9.49 -17.03
CA LYS A 707 22.31 9.69 -17.79
C LYS A 707 22.03 9.98 -19.27
N GLU A 708 23.02 9.77 -20.15
CA GLU A 708 22.95 10.05 -21.60
C GLU A 708 21.66 9.49 -22.26
N SER A 709 20.68 10.36 -22.56
CA SER A 709 19.36 9.96 -23.07
C SER A 709 18.64 11.11 -23.79
N ARG A 710 17.49 10.84 -24.44
CA ARG A 710 16.60 11.88 -24.98
C ARG A 710 15.13 11.54 -24.75
N ASP A 711 14.24 12.53 -24.69
CA ASP A 711 12.79 12.29 -24.64
C ASP A 711 12.38 11.36 -23.49
N VAL A 712 12.71 11.78 -22.25
CA VAL A 712 12.39 11.05 -21.02
C VAL A 712 11.29 11.80 -20.27
N VAL A 713 10.24 11.09 -19.87
CA VAL A 713 9.10 11.63 -19.11
C VAL A 713 9.01 10.90 -17.77
N ILE A 714 9.05 11.65 -16.68
CA ILE A 714 8.93 11.19 -15.29
C ILE A 714 7.67 11.86 -14.73
N SER A 715 6.55 11.12 -14.61
CA SER A 715 5.23 11.70 -14.31
C SER A 715 4.50 11.06 -13.12
N GLU A 716 3.93 11.85 -12.21
CA GLU A 716 3.04 11.38 -11.12
C GLU A 716 3.66 10.32 -10.18
N ASN A 717 4.99 10.23 -10.10
CA ASN A 717 5.65 9.28 -9.19
C ASN A 717 5.73 9.85 -7.77
N LYS A 718 5.76 8.97 -6.76
CA LYS A 718 5.97 9.31 -5.34
C LYS A 718 7.36 8.86 -4.90
N MET A 719 8.16 9.75 -4.33
CA MET A 719 9.58 9.49 -3.99
C MET A 719 9.93 9.98 -2.58
N TYR A 720 10.51 9.13 -1.72
CA TYR A 720 10.95 9.54 -0.38
C TYR A 720 12.05 8.68 0.27
N GLY A 721 12.71 9.20 1.31
CA GLY A 721 13.70 8.49 2.12
C GLY A 721 15.16 8.60 1.62
N TYR A 722 15.45 9.50 0.69
CA TYR A 722 16.77 9.58 0.04
C TYR A 722 17.77 10.42 0.86
N VAL A 723 18.68 9.75 1.55
CA VAL A 723 19.74 10.36 2.38
C VAL A 723 21.11 10.21 1.71
N PRO A 724 22.13 11.02 2.07
CA PRO A 724 23.44 10.90 1.43
C PRO A 724 24.16 9.60 1.79
N ALA A 725 24.79 9.00 0.79
CA ALA A 725 25.55 7.77 0.87
C ALA A 725 27.01 7.99 0.42
N SER A 726 27.75 6.91 0.16
CA SER A 726 29.12 6.95 -0.40
C SER A 726 29.17 7.50 -1.83
N ALA A 727 28.09 7.29 -2.60
CA ALA A 727 28.00 7.59 -4.04
C ALA A 727 26.92 8.65 -4.38
N SER A 728 25.81 8.66 -3.66
CA SER A 728 24.69 9.61 -3.82
C SER A 728 24.74 10.73 -2.77
N ASP A 729 24.27 11.92 -3.16
CA ASP A 729 24.01 13.05 -2.24
C ASP A 729 22.63 12.98 -1.56
N GLY A 730 21.81 11.96 -1.86
CA GLY A 730 20.43 11.81 -1.39
C GLY A 730 19.40 12.62 -2.18
N SER A 731 19.69 12.98 -3.44
CA SER A 731 18.66 13.51 -4.34
C SER A 731 17.61 12.43 -4.66
N ALA A 732 16.32 12.76 -4.75
CA ALA A 732 15.33 11.79 -5.23
C ALA A 732 15.48 11.56 -6.75
N ILE A 733 15.50 12.64 -7.54
CA ILE A 733 15.80 12.60 -8.99
C ILE A 733 17.17 13.22 -9.24
N ILE A 734 18.04 12.53 -9.97
CA ILE A 734 19.27 13.10 -10.53
C ILE A 734 19.28 13.00 -12.06
N VAL A 735 19.66 14.08 -12.74
CA VAL A 735 19.71 14.18 -14.21
C VAL A 735 21.04 14.77 -14.65
N HIS A 736 21.94 13.98 -15.23
CA HIS A 736 23.29 14.43 -15.58
C HIS A 736 23.89 13.81 -16.86
N TYR A 737 25.08 14.25 -17.27
CA TYR A 737 25.79 13.81 -18.48
C TYR A 737 25.08 14.06 -19.82
N GLY A 738 24.48 15.25 -20.00
CA GLY A 738 23.99 15.71 -21.31
C GLY A 738 22.69 15.11 -21.90
N PRO A 739 21.69 14.65 -21.13
CA PRO A 739 20.41 14.24 -21.69
C PRO A 739 19.60 15.41 -22.27
N GLU A 740 18.60 15.13 -23.10
CA GLU A 740 17.87 16.13 -23.88
C GLU A 740 16.35 15.92 -23.79
N ARG A 741 15.57 16.98 -23.49
CA ARG A 741 14.11 16.86 -23.27
C ARG A 741 13.78 15.84 -22.18
N VAL A 742 14.28 16.12 -20.97
CA VAL A 742 13.87 15.42 -19.73
C VAL A 742 12.74 16.20 -19.07
N TRP A 743 11.62 15.54 -18.83
CA TRP A 743 10.39 16.14 -18.30
C TRP A 743 10.05 15.51 -16.96
N MET A 744 9.99 16.31 -15.90
CA MET A 744 9.58 15.90 -14.57
C MET A 744 8.23 16.58 -14.28
N LEU A 745 7.16 15.81 -14.40
CA LEU A 745 5.78 16.28 -14.41
C LEU A 745 5.02 15.78 -13.17
N PHE A 746 4.36 16.64 -12.41
CA PHE A 746 3.36 16.21 -11.41
C PHE A 746 3.82 15.20 -10.34
N ASN A 747 5.12 15.07 -10.07
CA ASN A 747 5.65 14.10 -9.09
C ASN A 747 5.52 14.65 -7.66
N GLU A 748 5.41 13.75 -6.68
CA GLU A 748 5.43 14.04 -5.24
C GLU A 748 6.78 13.58 -4.65
N ILE A 749 7.56 14.51 -4.07
CA ILE A 749 8.92 14.22 -3.60
C ILE A 749 9.14 14.78 -2.19
N PHE A 750 9.58 13.94 -1.24
CA PHE A 750 9.78 14.36 0.16
C PHE A 750 10.80 13.55 0.97
N ASP A 751 11.11 13.99 2.20
CA ASP A 751 12.05 13.34 3.15
C ASP A 751 13.34 12.88 2.45
N SER A 752 14.02 13.84 1.81
CA SER A 752 15.18 13.60 0.93
C SER A 752 16.18 14.76 1.03
N SER A 753 17.46 14.56 0.69
CA SER A 753 18.48 15.63 0.71
C SER A 753 18.22 16.73 -0.31
N ASN A 754 17.71 16.35 -1.48
CA ASN A 754 17.27 17.26 -2.54
C ASN A 754 16.05 16.65 -3.22
N GLY A 755 15.13 17.49 -3.70
CA GLY A 755 14.01 17.00 -4.51
C GLY A 755 14.47 16.59 -5.91
N ILE A 756 14.68 17.58 -6.77
CA ILE A 756 15.12 17.39 -8.16
C ILE A 756 16.49 18.03 -8.37
N ARG A 757 17.51 17.23 -8.71
CA ARG A 757 18.86 17.71 -9.08
C ARG A 757 19.15 17.50 -10.56
N ILE A 758 19.52 18.58 -11.26
CA ILE A 758 19.84 18.57 -12.70
C ILE A 758 21.23 19.17 -12.90
N ASP A 759 22.14 18.41 -13.51
CA ASP A 759 23.56 18.75 -13.62
C ASP A 759 24.12 18.42 -15.02
N GLY A 760 24.05 19.41 -15.93
CA GLY A 760 24.62 19.31 -17.28
C GLY A 760 23.69 18.69 -18.33
N ALA A 761 22.36 18.73 -18.15
CA ALA A 761 21.40 18.38 -19.20
C ALA A 761 21.41 19.42 -20.35
N LYS A 762 21.08 19.02 -21.57
CA LYS A 762 20.92 19.93 -22.74
C LYS A 762 19.62 20.73 -22.67
N SER A 763 18.55 20.11 -22.16
CA SER A 763 17.27 20.74 -21.83
C SER A 763 16.48 19.86 -20.85
N ALA A 764 15.87 20.49 -19.85
CA ALA A 764 15.06 19.82 -18.84
C ALA A 764 13.91 20.73 -18.37
N PHE A 765 12.82 20.13 -17.90
CA PHE A 765 11.59 20.84 -17.54
C PHE A 765 10.98 20.21 -16.28
N ALA A 766 10.75 21.01 -15.23
CA ALA A 766 10.06 20.60 -14.01
C ALA A 766 8.70 21.31 -13.97
N ILE A 767 7.61 20.56 -14.13
CA ILE A 767 6.25 21.10 -14.29
C ILE A 767 5.31 20.46 -13.26
N GLY A 768 4.54 21.26 -12.51
CA GLY A 768 3.46 20.74 -11.67
C GLY A 768 3.86 19.89 -10.47
N ASN A 769 5.15 19.76 -10.12
CA ASN A 769 5.59 18.85 -9.05
C ASN A 769 5.28 19.43 -7.66
N VAL A 770 4.98 18.54 -6.70
CA VAL A 770 4.81 18.84 -5.28
C VAL A 770 6.06 18.34 -4.54
N ILE A 771 6.78 19.24 -3.87
CA ILE A 771 8.07 18.93 -3.25
C ILE A 771 8.09 19.48 -1.83
N HIS A 772 8.29 18.64 -0.81
CA HIS A 772 8.25 19.10 0.59
C HIS A 772 9.14 18.31 1.55
N ASP A 773 9.44 18.86 2.73
CA ASP A 773 10.28 18.22 3.75
C ASP A 773 11.67 17.81 3.20
N ILE A 774 12.35 18.75 2.53
CA ILE A 774 13.66 18.54 1.88
C ILE A 774 14.75 19.23 2.69
N HIS A 775 15.67 18.46 3.25
CA HIS A 775 16.60 18.93 4.28
C HIS A 775 18.04 18.44 4.11
N HIS A 776 19.01 19.29 4.41
CA HIS A 776 20.43 18.93 4.38
C HIS A 776 20.82 17.98 5.54
N TYR A 777 21.66 16.97 5.25
CA TYR A 777 22.18 16.02 6.26
C TYR A 777 23.67 16.25 6.61
N TYR A 778 24.21 17.45 6.35
CA TYR A 778 25.65 17.76 6.51
C TYR A 778 25.90 18.88 7.54
N SER A 779 26.42 18.59 8.73
CA SER A 779 26.65 19.60 9.78
C SER A 779 27.91 20.49 9.62
N ASN A 780 28.85 20.10 8.75
CA ASN A 780 30.18 20.73 8.66
C ASN A 780 30.30 21.54 7.37
N GLY A 781 30.47 22.86 7.49
CA GLY A 781 30.63 23.76 6.34
C GLY A 781 29.33 24.10 5.62
N TYR A 782 28.17 23.69 6.15
CA TYR A 782 26.89 24.14 5.64
C TYR A 782 26.73 25.66 5.85
N ASP A 783 26.36 26.36 4.78
CA ASP A 783 26.05 27.78 4.75
C ASP A 783 24.77 27.98 3.92
N PRO A 784 23.62 28.20 4.57
CA PRO A 784 22.33 28.31 3.87
C PRO A 784 22.25 29.53 2.96
N SER A 785 23.20 30.47 3.00
CA SER A 785 23.22 31.60 2.07
C SER A 785 23.76 31.25 0.67
N GLU A 786 24.41 30.08 0.52
CA GLU A 786 25.02 29.60 -0.72
C GLU A 786 24.15 28.56 -1.45
N ILE A 787 23.73 28.85 -2.69
CA ILE A 787 22.84 27.98 -3.49
C ILE A 787 23.57 26.80 -4.18
N TRP A 788 24.76 26.48 -3.68
CA TRP A 788 25.64 25.39 -4.10
C TRP A 788 25.57 24.18 -3.18
N GLN A 789 24.66 24.19 -2.21
CA GLN A 789 24.59 23.25 -1.10
C GLN A 789 23.30 22.43 -1.14
N PRO A 790 23.24 21.21 -0.57
CA PRO A 790 22.03 20.39 -0.56
C PRO A 790 20.92 20.99 0.34
N GLY A 791 19.70 20.45 0.23
CA GLY A 791 18.50 20.98 0.87
C GLY A 791 17.56 21.72 -0.10
N ASN A 792 17.83 21.68 -1.41
CA ASN A 792 17.00 22.36 -2.41
C ASN A 792 15.81 21.50 -2.84
N GLY A 793 14.62 22.10 -2.93
CA GLY A 793 13.50 21.48 -3.63
C GLY A 793 13.81 21.21 -5.11
N ILE A 794 14.38 22.20 -5.81
CA ILE A 794 14.86 22.06 -7.20
C ILE A 794 16.24 22.71 -7.35
N TRP A 795 17.21 21.96 -7.88
CA TRP A 795 18.61 22.39 -8.07
C TRP A 795 19.05 22.19 -9.52
N VAL A 796 19.44 23.26 -10.23
CA VAL A 796 19.74 23.23 -11.66
C VAL A 796 21.10 23.85 -12.02
N ARG A 797 21.98 23.04 -12.62
CA ARG A 797 23.33 23.44 -13.02
C ARG A 797 23.64 23.06 -14.47
N ASP A 798 24.29 23.98 -15.18
CA ASP A 798 24.80 23.80 -16.54
C ASP A 798 23.78 23.28 -17.58
N VAL A 799 22.51 23.70 -17.41
CA VAL A 799 21.42 23.42 -18.35
C VAL A 799 21.17 24.65 -19.24
N PRO A 800 21.44 24.61 -20.57
CA PRO A 800 21.26 25.75 -21.46
C PRO A 800 19.84 26.31 -21.52
N VAL A 801 18.82 25.45 -21.39
CA VAL A 801 17.40 25.81 -21.32
C VAL A 801 16.72 24.97 -20.24
N PHE A 802 16.19 25.63 -19.21
CA PHE A 802 15.41 25.00 -18.15
C PHE A 802 14.12 25.78 -17.88
N SER A 803 13.06 25.07 -17.48
CA SER A 803 11.84 25.71 -17.01
C SER A 803 11.33 25.00 -15.76
N ALA A 804 11.08 25.77 -14.69
CA ALA A 804 10.26 25.36 -13.56
C ALA A 804 8.91 26.07 -13.68
N VAL A 805 7.83 25.32 -13.94
CA VAL A 805 6.50 25.87 -14.19
C VAL A 805 5.46 25.22 -13.28
N GLY A 806 4.74 26.01 -12.47
CA GLY A 806 3.63 25.49 -11.67
C GLY A 806 4.03 24.49 -10.58
N ASN A 807 5.26 24.51 -10.06
CA ASN A 807 5.65 23.61 -8.97
C ASN A 807 5.22 24.19 -7.61
N THR A 808 4.91 23.32 -6.63
CA THR A 808 4.65 23.71 -5.24
C THR A 808 5.76 23.16 -4.33
N LEU A 809 6.55 24.06 -3.74
CA LEU A 809 7.60 23.74 -2.77
C LEU A 809 7.19 24.20 -1.36
N PHE A 810 7.30 23.34 -0.35
CA PHE A 810 6.91 23.65 1.04
C PHE A 810 7.83 22.99 2.08
N SER A 811 8.27 23.70 3.13
CA SER A 811 9.11 23.10 4.19
C SER A 811 10.40 22.50 3.62
N VAL A 812 11.17 23.32 2.90
CA VAL A 812 12.44 22.96 2.26
C VAL A 812 13.54 23.92 2.70
N ASP A 813 14.79 23.48 2.84
CA ASP A 813 15.85 24.37 3.32
C ASP A 813 16.15 25.50 2.32
N ALA A 814 16.10 25.19 1.03
CA ALA A 814 16.18 26.13 -0.09
C ALA A 814 15.13 25.80 -1.17
N GLY A 815 14.63 26.83 -1.86
CA GLY A 815 13.57 26.69 -2.84
C GLY A 815 14.05 26.16 -4.20
N ILE A 816 14.10 27.06 -5.18
CA ILE A 816 14.61 26.77 -6.53
C ILE A 816 15.98 27.44 -6.70
N ALA A 817 17.03 26.64 -6.95
CA ALA A 817 18.41 27.08 -6.98
C ALA A 817 19.10 26.84 -8.33
N SER A 818 19.67 27.89 -8.91
CA SER A 818 20.42 27.90 -10.17
C SER A 818 21.86 28.40 -9.96
N PRO A 819 22.78 27.53 -9.51
CA PRO A 819 24.21 27.82 -9.41
C PRO A 819 24.97 27.89 -10.76
N GLY A 820 24.35 27.51 -11.88
CA GLY A 820 25.04 27.39 -13.17
C GLY A 820 25.65 28.71 -13.71
N ASN A 821 26.86 28.66 -14.29
CA ASN A 821 27.61 29.86 -14.72
C ASN A 821 27.77 30.05 -16.24
N SER A 822 27.37 29.06 -17.04
CA SER A 822 27.43 29.09 -18.50
C SER A 822 26.26 29.88 -19.13
N SER A 823 26.20 30.00 -20.46
CA SER A 823 25.20 30.84 -21.17
C SER A 823 23.79 30.21 -21.21
N GLN A 824 23.13 30.17 -20.07
CA GLN A 824 21.86 29.48 -19.84
C GLN A 824 20.65 30.44 -19.86
N LYS A 825 19.45 29.88 -20.04
CA LYS A 825 18.16 30.58 -19.95
C LYS A 825 17.19 29.78 -19.12
N HIS A 826 16.84 30.28 -17.94
CA HIS A 826 15.92 29.62 -17.02
C HIS A 826 14.61 30.42 -16.91
N PHE A 827 13.50 29.71 -16.84
CA PHE A 827 12.16 30.28 -16.74
C PHE A 827 11.49 29.74 -15.49
N PHE A 828 11.08 30.64 -14.59
CA PHE A 828 10.40 30.32 -13.35
C PHE A 828 8.99 30.94 -13.41
N THR A 829 7.99 30.14 -13.77
CA THR A 829 6.63 30.61 -14.07
C THR A 829 5.61 29.94 -13.14
N ASN A 830 4.66 30.67 -12.56
CA ASN A 830 3.58 30.10 -11.75
C ASN A 830 4.01 29.21 -10.55
N ASN A 831 5.23 29.30 -10.01
CA ASN A 831 5.64 28.42 -8.89
C ASN A 831 5.18 28.97 -7.53
N ILE A 832 4.82 28.08 -6.60
CA ILE A 832 4.75 28.36 -5.17
C ILE A 832 6.06 27.89 -4.52
N VAL A 833 6.70 28.75 -3.71
CA VAL A 833 7.70 28.32 -2.72
C VAL A 833 7.34 28.93 -1.37
N SER A 834 7.15 28.11 -0.35
CA SER A 834 6.60 28.54 0.94
C SER A 834 7.33 27.90 2.11
N ASN A 835 7.57 28.69 3.16
CA ASN A 835 8.05 28.24 4.46
C ASN A 835 9.39 27.50 4.37
N LEU A 836 10.47 28.23 4.04
CA LEU A 836 11.82 27.69 4.12
C LEU A 836 12.19 27.36 5.57
N THR A 837 12.89 26.24 5.77
CA THR A 837 13.35 25.78 7.09
C THR A 837 14.70 26.36 7.50
N GLU A 838 15.53 26.77 6.54
CA GLU A 838 16.81 27.46 6.75
C GLU A 838 16.75 28.90 6.18
N PRO A 839 17.64 29.83 6.59
CA PRO A 839 17.62 31.23 6.15
C PRO A 839 18.25 31.39 4.75
N SER A 840 17.69 30.67 3.77
CA SER A 840 18.13 30.64 2.37
C SER A 840 17.22 31.49 1.45
N HIS A 841 17.12 31.11 0.17
CA HIS A 841 16.41 31.82 -0.89
C HIS A 841 15.26 30.98 -1.44
N HIS A 842 14.12 31.62 -1.68
CA HIS A 842 12.95 30.99 -2.30
C HIS A 842 13.21 30.75 -3.78
N LEU A 843 13.92 31.68 -4.42
CA LEU A 843 14.48 31.56 -5.75
C LEU A 843 15.91 32.13 -5.75
N GLY A 844 16.88 31.37 -6.25
CA GLY A 844 18.27 31.79 -6.36
C GLY A 844 18.85 31.53 -7.74
N VAL A 845 19.46 32.54 -8.36
CA VAL A 845 20.26 32.42 -9.60
C VAL A 845 21.61 33.10 -9.37
N GLU A 846 22.71 32.36 -9.40
CA GLU A 846 24.03 32.85 -8.93
C GLU A 846 24.74 33.76 -9.96
N TYR A 847 24.54 33.51 -11.26
CA TYR A 847 25.35 34.13 -12.30
C TYR A 847 24.59 35.13 -13.15
N THR A 848 25.11 36.35 -13.24
CA THR A 848 24.52 37.43 -14.07
C THR A 848 24.44 37.04 -15.56
N ALA A 849 25.30 36.13 -16.03
CA ALA A 849 25.24 35.58 -17.39
C ALA A 849 23.98 34.74 -17.66
N VAL A 850 23.39 34.16 -16.60
CA VAL A 850 22.12 33.42 -16.62
C VAL A 850 20.97 34.36 -16.26
N SER A 851 21.09 35.11 -15.17
CA SER A 851 20.01 35.96 -14.63
C SER A 851 19.61 37.13 -15.55
N SER A 852 20.50 37.57 -16.46
CA SER A 852 20.20 38.56 -17.51
C SER A 852 19.49 37.99 -18.76
N GLN A 853 19.33 36.67 -18.85
CA GLN A 853 18.60 35.99 -19.93
C GLN A 853 17.41 35.15 -19.44
N SER A 854 17.27 35.04 -18.12
CA SER A 854 16.25 34.27 -17.41
C SER A 854 15.07 35.17 -17.01
N LYS A 855 13.94 34.56 -16.67
CA LYS A 855 12.71 35.24 -16.21
C LYS A 855 12.16 34.53 -14.98
N ALA A 856 11.59 35.30 -14.06
CA ALA A 856 10.73 34.77 -12.99
C ALA A 856 9.45 35.62 -12.97
N GLU A 857 8.31 35.04 -13.34
CA GLU A 857 7.04 35.76 -13.52
C GLU A 857 5.88 34.96 -12.92
N ASN A 858 4.87 35.65 -12.38
CA ASN A 858 3.68 35.03 -11.76
C ASN A 858 3.99 34.00 -10.65
N ASN A 859 5.10 34.12 -9.90
CA ASN A 859 5.40 33.19 -8.79
C ASN A 859 4.88 33.73 -7.45
N LEU A 860 4.44 32.84 -6.56
CA LEU A 860 4.14 33.15 -5.18
C LEU A 860 5.25 32.63 -4.27
N PHE A 861 5.81 33.52 -3.47
CA PHE A 861 6.80 33.20 -2.45
C PHE A 861 6.26 33.59 -1.07
N PHE A 862 6.57 32.82 -0.03
CA PHE A 862 6.11 33.14 1.33
C PHE A 862 7.02 32.62 2.44
N GLN A 863 7.41 33.51 3.36
CA GLN A 863 8.04 33.12 4.62
C GLN A 863 7.18 33.51 5.84
N PRO A 864 6.88 32.59 6.77
CA PRO A 864 6.23 32.96 8.02
C PRO A 864 7.10 33.91 8.87
N GLY A 865 6.62 35.14 9.09
CA GLY A 865 7.25 36.11 9.99
C GLY A 865 8.34 37.00 9.38
N SER A 866 8.70 36.81 8.10
CA SER A 866 9.58 37.72 7.34
C SER A 866 9.08 37.87 5.90
N SER A 867 9.73 38.71 5.10
CA SER A 867 9.53 38.67 3.64
C SER A 867 10.22 37.45 3.03
N ALA A 868 9.70 36.97 1.90
CA ALA A 868 10.39 36.02 1.05
C ALA A 868 11.65 36.62 0.39
N THR A 869 12.60 35.75 0.05
CA THR A 869 13.99 36.07 -0.33
C THR A 869 14.32 35.59 -1.73
N VAL A 870 14.88 36.48 -2.58
CA VAL A 870 15.34 36.16 -3.94
C VAL A 870 16.81 36.57 -4.12
N LYS A 871 17.66 35.69 -4.67
CA LYS A 871 19.04 36.00 -5.10
C LYS A 871 19.09 35.99 -6.64
N TRP A 872 19.58 37.06 -7.28
CA TRP A 872 19.48 37.18 -8.74
C TRP A 872 20.69 37.86 -9.42
N GLY A 873 21.63 37.02 -9.85
CA GLY A 873 22.91 37.41 -10.44
C GLY A 873 24.04 37.46 -9.41
N SER A 874 25.23 37.79 -9.88
CA SER A 874 26.47 37.72 -9.10
C SER A 874 26.73 38.93 -8.20
N ASP A 875 25.67 39.64 -7.78
CA ASP A 875 25.77 40.56 -6.64
C ASP A 875 25.35 39.83 -5.36
N SER A 876 26.04 40.11 -4.24
CA SER A 876 25.74 39.50 -2.94
C SER A 876 24.50 40.14 -2.29
N VAL A 877 23.49 40.44 -3.09
CA VAL A 877 22.29 41.18 -2.70
C VAL A 877 21.11 40.23 -2.75
N VAL A 878 20.44 40.10 -1.60
CA VAL A 878 19.16 39.43 -1.49
C VAL A 878 18.05 40.48 -1.63
N TYR A 879 17.06 40.18 -2.46
CA TYR A 879 15.93 41.04 -2.77
C TYR A 879 14.69 40.54 -2.03
N SER A 880 13.83 41.46 -1.57
CA SER A 880 12.41 41.14 -1.40
C SER A 880 11.76 41.07 -2.79
N VAL A 881 10.70 40.28 -2.93
CA VAL A 881 9.98 40.07 -4.21
C VAL A 881 9.62 41.39 -4.91
N SER A 882 9.06 42.35 -4.17
CA SER A 882 8.72 43.69 -4.71
C SER A 882 9.91 44.52 -5.16
N SER A 883 11.09 44.34 -4.54
CA SER A 883 12.33 45.01 -4.95
C SER A 883 13.03 44.32 -6.12
N PHE A 884 12.85 43.00 -6.25
CA PHE A 884 13.31 42.18 -7.36
C PHE A 884 12.58 42.57 -8.65
N ASP A 885 11.25 42.53 -8.65
CA ASP A 885 10.42 42.93 -9.80
C ASP A 885 10.74 44.35 -10.26
N SER A 886 10.78 45.30 -9.30
CA SER A 886 11.09 46.71 -9.55
C SER A 886 12.50 46.96 -10.11
N LYS A 887 13.49 46.11 -9.78
CA LYS A 887 14.89 46.27 -10.26
C LYS A 887 15.10 45.64 -11.64
N PHE A 888 14.51 44.47 -11.88
CA PHE A 888 14.83 43.65 -13.05
C PHE A 888 13.74 43.65 -14.14
N GLY A 889 12.56 44.24 -13.88
CA GLY A 889 11.45 44.28 -14.84
C GLY A 889 10.71 42.95 -14.97
N MET A 890 10.67 42.20 -13.86
CA MET A 890 9.83 41.00 -13.73
C MET A 890 8.39 41.40 -13.36
N ASN A 891 7.45 40.49 -13.56
CA ASN A 891 6.02 40.78 -13.49
C ASN A 891 5.29 39.83 -12.56
N ASP A 892 4.37 40.39 -11.79
CA ASP A 892 3.32 39.69 -11.04
C ASP A 892 3.82 38.62 -10.04
N ASN A 893 5.03 38.76 -9.48
CA ASN A 893 5.48 37.92 -8.38
C ASN A 893 4.95 38.45 -7.03
N VAL A 894 4.58 37.54 -6.11
CA VAL A 894 3.81 37.85 -4.90
C VAL A 894 4.52 37.35 -3.63
N ASP A 895 4.64 38.21 -2.61
CA ASP A 895 5.13 37.87 -1.25
C ASP A 895 3.91 37.76 -0.29
N GLN A 896 3.16 36.65 -0.37
CA GLN A 896 1.93 36.41 0.41
C GLN A 896 1.71 34.92 0.67
N ASN A 897 1.02 34.59 1.77
CA ASN A 897 0.69 33.21 2.13
C ASN A 897 -0.14 32.52 1.01
N PRO A 898 0.25 31.31 0.54
CA PRO A 898 -0.48 30.58 -0.50
C PRO A 898 -1.86 30.08 -0.05
N LEU A 899 -2.18 30.13 1.25
CA LEU A 899 -3.46 29.69 1.82
C LEU A 899 -3.88 28.32 1.29
N PHE A 900 -3.03 27.30 1.44
CA PHE A 900 -3.40 25.93 1.08
C PHE A 900 -4.59 25.43 1.90
N VAL A 901 -5.39 24.51 1.33
CA VAL A 901 -6.57 23.93 1.99
C VAL A 901 -6.19 23.22 3.29
N ASN A 902 -5.21 22.31 3.22
CA ASN A 902 -5.03 21.28 4.24
C ASN A 902 -3.59 20.71 4.26
N VAL A 903 -2.60 21.59 4.19
CA VAL A 903 -1.20 21.21 4.48
C VAL A 903 -1.00 20.90 5.97
N PRO A 904 0.03 20.10 6.34
CA PRO A 904 0.50 20.05 7.71
C PRO A 904 0.75 21.47 8.21
N VAL A 905 0.12 21.85 9.34
CA VAL A 905 0.27 23.19 9.90
C VAL A 905 1.71 23.34 10.39
N SER A 906 2.58 23.94 9.56
CA SER A 906 3.95 24.23 9.95
C SER A 906 3.94 25.09 11.20
N CYS A 907 4.52 24.57 12.28
CA CYS A 907 4.69 25.26 13.55
C CYS A 907 5.15 26.71 13.33
N GLN A 908 4.36 27.70 13.77
CA GLN A 908 4.74 29.12 13.67
C GLN A 908 5.93 29.42 14.60
N ALA A 909 7.14 29.14 14.11
CA ALA A 909 8.37 29.30 14.86
C ALA A 909 8.61 30.78 15.22
N VAL A 910 8.56 31.08 16.52
CA VAL A 910 9.15 32.30 17.06
C VAL A 910 10.63 32.02 17.30
N PRO A 911 11.57 32.75 16.66
CA PRO A 911 13.00 32.45 16.76
C PRO A 911 13.53 32.80 18.15
N LEU A 912 14.08 31.82 18.84
CA LEU A 912 14.61 31.97 20.20
C LEU A 912 16.15 32.03 20.17
N ARG A 913 16.71 33.17 20.59
CA ARG A 913 18.17 33.39 20.65
C ARG A 913 18.65 34.16 21.89
N GLU A 914 17.76 34.46 22.83
CA GLU A 914 18.03 35.19 24.07
C GLU A 914 17.66 34.33 25.30
N ILE A 915 18.52 34.32 26.33
CA ILE A 915 18.51 33.43 27.52
C ILE A 915 19.25 32.09 27.30
N VAL A 916 20.53 32.15 26.87
CA VAL A 916 21.55 31.20 27.34
C VAL A 916 22.55 32.00 28.17
N GLY A 917 22.59 31.73 29.47
CA GLY A 917 23.65 32.23 30.35
C GLY A 917 24.94 31.45 30.10
N ALA A 918 26.08 32.14 30.06
CA ALA A 918 27.36 31.50 29.74
C ALA A 918 27.83 30.49 30.81
N ASN A 919 28.71 29.57 30.39
CA ASN A 919 29.53 28.66 31.20
C ASN A 919 28.88 27.33 31.65
N GLY A 920 28.37 26.53 30.69
CA GLY A 920 28.11 25.11 30.89
C GLY A 920 28.94 24.24 29.94
N SER A 921 29.93 23.50 30.46
CA SER A 921 30.77 22.56 29.71
C SER A 921 30.58 21.14 30.22
N VAL A 922 30.53 20.14 29.33
CA VAL A 922 30.44 18.72 29.70
C VAL A 922 31.84 18.20 30.03
N SER A 923 32.03 17.58 31.19
CA SER A 923 33.38 17.37 31.77
C SER A 923 33.87 15.93 31.84
N GLU A 924 33.03 14.91 31.60
CA GLU A 924 33.46 13.51 31.70
C GLU A 924 32.65 12.58 30.78
N VAL A 925 33.33 11.56 30.24
CA VAL A 925 32.77 10.56 29.31
C VAL A 925 33.02 9.18 29.91
N LEU A 926 31.98 8.36 30.00
CA LEU A 926 32.06 7.00 30.54
C LEU A 926 31.74 5.99 29.43
N VAL A 927 32.55 4.95 29.34
CA VAL A 927 32.37 3.85 28.38
C VAL A 927 32.04 2.58 29.15
N ASP A 928 30.97 1.90 28.75
CA ASP A 928 30.51 0.64 29.33
C ASP A 928 31.08 -0.58 28.57
N ASP A 929 31.19 -1.73 29.24
CA ASP A 929 31.73 -2.98 28.71
C ASP A 929 30.95 -3.49 27.46
N GLN A 930 29.73 -2.99 27.23
CA GLN A 930 28.94 -3.25 26.01
C GLN A 930 29.21 -2.28 24.85
N LYS A 931 30.33 -1.54 24.87
CA LYS A 931 30.76 -0.62 23.80
C LYS A 931 29.78 0.54 23.50
N ARG A 932 29.06 1.04 24.51
CA ARG A 932 28.22 2.25 24.41
C ARG A 932 28.87 3.41 25.16
N THR A 933 28.83 4.60 24.57
CA THR A 933 29.34 5.84 25.17
C THR A 933 28.22 6.54 25.95
N GLN A 934 28.49 6.90 27.21
CA GLN A 934 27.58 7.62 28.09
C GLN A 934 28.18 8.96 28.51
N PHE A 935 27.33 9.99 28.57
CA PHE A 935 27.72 11.32 29.05
C PHE A 935 27.02 11.63 30.37
N SER A 936 27.81 12.06 31.36
CA SER A 936 27.31 12.59 32.63
C SER A 936 27.54 14.10 32.69
N SER A 937 26.47 14.87 32.50
CA SER A 937 26.51 16.32 32.70
C SER A 937 25.78 16.71 33.99
N THR A 938 25.87 17.97 34.40
CA THR A 938 25.03 18.54 35.47
C THR A 938 23.68 19.07 34.96
N THR A 939 23.43 18.99 33.65
CA THR A 939 22.18 19.40 32.99
C THR A 939 21.26 18.20 32.86
N ASP A 940 20.01 18.36 33.26
CA ASP A 940 18.94 17.39 33.02
C ASP A 940 18.52 17.49 31.54
N PHE A 941 18.81 16.44 30.77
CA PHE A 941 18.54 16.41 29.32
C PHE A 941 17.06 16.11 29.03
N GLU A 942 16.39 15.39 29.93
CA GLU A 942 14.97 15.05 29.83
C GLU A 942 14.12 16.30 30.08
N ALA A 943 14.45 17.06 31.13
CA ALA A 943 13.86 18.37 31.41
C ALA A 943 14.22 19.45 30.37
N ALA A 944 15.27 19.23 29.57
CA ALA A 944 15.60 20.06 28.42
C ALA A 944 14.81 19.70 27.14
N GLY A 945 14.09 18.56 27.11
CA GLY A 945 13.33 18.11 25.95
C GLY A 945 14.09 17.23 24.96
N VAL A 946 15.25 16.67 25.36
CA VAL A 946 15.92 15.61 24.58
C VAL A 946 15.20 14.29 24.83
N VAL A 947 14.90 13.53 23.77
CA VAL A 947 14.15 12.26 23.82
C VAL A 947 14.90 11.12 23.14
N SER A 948 14.50 9.88 23.43
CA SER A 948 14.94 8.71 22.63
C SER A 948 14.54 8.90 21.16
N GLY A 949 15.42 8.50 20.24
CA GLY A 949 15.27 8.74 18.80
C GLY A 949 15.75 10.11 18.31
N ALA A 950 15.95 11.10 19.20
CA ALA A 950 16.48 12.40 18.81
C ALA A 950 17.87 12.29 18.15
N ARG A 951 18.17 13.17 17.19
CA ARG A 951 19.47 13.27 16.52
C ARG A 951 20.27 14.42 17.13
N LEU A 952 21.46 14.15 17.66
CA LEU A 952 22.34 15.16 18.25
C LEU A 952 23.53 15.45 17.33
N MET A 953 23.75 16.73 17.04
CA MET A 953 24.82 17.21 16.18
C MET A 953 26.14 17.40 16.96
N VAL A 954 27.23 16.81 16.44
CA VAL A 954 28.59 17.00 16.97
C VAL A 954 29.21 18.23 16.31
N LYS A 955 29.79 19.17 17.09
CA LYS A 955 30.15 20.51 16.58
C LYS A 955 31.65 20.85 16.57
N SER A 956 32.51 20.10 17.26
CA SER A 956 33.97 20.24 17.17
C SER A 956 34.62 18.99 16.59
N PHE A 957 35.61 19.22 15.70
CA PHE A 957 36.47 18.19 15.12
C PHE A 957 37.91 18.63 15.32
N ASP A 958 38.56 18.05 16.33
CA ASP A 958 40.02 18.13 16.48
C ASP A 958 40.65 17.16 15.47
N ASP A 959 41.81 17.49 14.88
CA ASP A 959 42.44 16.75 13.77
C ASP A 959 42.92 15.31 14.11
N ALA A 960 42.56 14.77 15.28
CA ALA A 960 42.78 13.39 15.69
C ALA A 960 41.47 12.58 15.54
N GLY A 961 41.29 11.94 14.38
CA GLY A 961 40.02 11.35 13.97
C GLY A 961 39.40 10.32 14.93
N LEU A 962 38.07 10.39 15.05
CA LEU A 962 37.24 9.39 15.74
C LEU A 962 37.05 8.14 14.87
N ASP A 963 37.23 6.96 15.47
CA ASP A 963 36.99 5.67 14.83
C ASP A 963 35.62 5.09 15.24
N CYS A 964 34.60 5.35 14.43
CA CYS A 964 33.28 4.74 14.51
C CYS A 964 33.34 3.32 13.89
N GLY A 965 34.03 2.41 14.58
CA GLY A 965 34.68 1.23 13.98
C GLY A 965 33.83 0.26 13.14
N GLU A 966 34.47 -0.26 12.09
CA GLU A 966 33.99 -1.27 11.13
C GLU A 966 32.64 -0.97 10.45
N ALA A 967 32.32 0.33 10.30
CA ALA A 967 31.30 0.82 9.39
C ALA A 967 31.56 2.28 9.00
N GLY A 968 31.68 2.60 7.72
CA GLY A 968 31.79 3.96 7.16
C GLY A 968 30.54 4.85 7.28
N ARG A 969 29.80 4.75 8.40
CA ARG A 969 28.61 5.56 8.70
C ARG A 969 28.96 6.84 9.45
N ASP A 970 28.20 7.89 9.17
CA ASP A 970 28.49 9.26 9.61
C ASP A 970 28.41 9.46 11.13
N CYS A 971 29.51 9.89 11.75
CA CYS A 971 29.61 10.20 13.18
C CYS A 971 29.03 11.58 13.57
N ARG A 972 28.67 12.45 12.60
CA ARG A 972 28.19 13.85 12.85
C ARG A 972 26.86 13.93 13.59
N PHE A 973 25.99 12.93 13.41
CA PHE A 973 24.71 12.84 14.10
C PHE A 973 24.65 11.56 14.92
N LEU A 974 24.49 11.70 16.24
CA LEU A 974 24.31 10.57 17.14
C LEU A 974 22.85 10.45 17.55
N THR A 975 22.28 9.27 17.31
CA THR A 975 20.91 8.94 17.71
C THR A 975 20.89 8.63 19.21
N VAL A 976 19.97 9.27 19.93
CA VAL A 976 19.77 9.04 21.36
C VAL A 976 19.05 7.71 21.58
N ALA A 977 19.74 6.74 22.18
CA ALA A 977 19.15 5.47 22.56
C ALA A 977 18.16 5.66 23.71
N SER A 978 18.58 6.39 24.74
CA SER A 978 17.74 6.76 25.88
C SER A 978 18.26 7.99 26.60
N VAL A 979 17.35 8.68 27.28
CA VAL A 979 17.62 9.73 28.25
C VAL A 979 17.16 9.23 29.62
N ASN A 980 17.83 9.66 30.68
CA ASN A 980 17.44 9.39 32.07
C ASN A 980 17.93 10.56 32.94
N GLY A 981 17.11 11.59 33.06
CA GLY A 981 17.46 12.88 33.66
C GLY A 981 18.74 13.47 33.06
N ASN A 982 19.79 13.59 33.88
CA ASN A 982 21.09 14.13 33.49
C ASN A 982 22.02 13.15 32.76
N LYS A 983 21.54 11.96 32.41
CA LYS A 983 22.28 10.94 31.65
C LYS A 983 21.74 10.78 30.24
N LEU A 984 22.67 10.66 29.31
CA LEU A 984 22.43 10.51 27.89
C LEU A 984 23.15 9.27 27.38
N VAL A 985 22.41 8.34 26.77
CA VAL A 985 22.93 7.10 26.16
C VAL A 985 22.69 7.17 24.66
N LEU A 986 23.72 6.91 23.87
CA LEU A 986 23.66 6.98 22.40
C LEU A 986 23.78 5.57 21.79
N ASP A 987 23.21 5.37 20.60
CA ASP A 987 23.13 4.04 19.96
C ASP A 987 24.40 3.63 19.17
N ARG A 988 25.53 4.30 19.38
CA ARG A 988 26.76 4.11 18.59
C ARG A 988 28.01 4.04 19.46
N LEU A 989 29.05 3.36 18.96
CA LEU A 989 30.40 3.50 19.48
C LEU A 989 30.93 4.92 19.18
N VAL A 990 31.55 5.55 20.17
CA VAL A 990 32.47 6.67 19.96
C VAL A 990 33.78 6.32 20.67
N ASN A 991 34.79 5.92 19.90
CA ASN A 991 36.03 5.33 20.41
C ASN A 991 37.11 6.42 20.53
N SER A 992 37.23 7.06 21.70
CA SER A 992 38.09 8.25 21.92
C SER A 992 39.29 7.93 22.82
N SER A 993 40.34 7.30 22.29
CA SER A 993 41.55 6.95 23.04
C SER A 993 42.61 8.07 23.09
N SER A 994 42.40 9.19 22.40
CA SER A 994 43.41 10.25 22.19
C SER A 994 42.87 11.69 22.15
N VAL A 995 41.56 11.93 22.12
CA VAL A 995 40.96 13.28 21.95
C VAL A 995 40.57 13.87 23.30
N SER A 996 41.00 15.10 23.59
CA SER A 996 40.74 15.79 24.86
C SER A 996 39.47 16.65 24.82
N GLY A 997 38.31 15.99 24.86
CA GLY A 997 36.99 16.64 24.89
C GLY A 997 36.28 16.63 23.54
N ILE A 998 34.97 16.36 23.56
CA ILE A 998 34.08 16.44 22.40
C ILE A 998 32.94 17.37 22.82
N GLU A 999 32.76 18.50 22.12
CA GLU A 999 31.70 19.45 22.45
C GLU A 999 30.43 19.17 21.63
N PHE A 1000 29.31 19.05 22.35
CA PHE A 1000 27.96 18.89 21.83
C PHE A 1000 27.17 20.17 22.15
N LEU A 1001 26.46 20.73 21.17
CA LEU A 1001 25.67 21.94 21.36
C LEU A 1001 24.17 21.61 21.42
N LEU A 1002 23.54 21.95 22.54
CA LEU A 1002 22.09 21.89 22.78
C LEU A 1002 21.57 23.32 23.00
N SER A 1003 20.31 23.61 22.66
CA SER A 1003 19.78 24.99 22.73
C SER A 1003 18.26 25.02 22.94
N PHE A 1004 17.81 25.67 24.02
CA PHE A 1004 16.42 25.74 24.47
C PHE A 1004 16.15 27.06 25.22
N TYR A 1005 14.90 27.56 25.22
CA TYR A 1005 14.54 28.89 25.77
C TYR A 1005 13.07 28.95 26.31
N PRO A 1006 12.69 29.91 27.20
CA PRO A 1006 11.58 29.72 28.16
C PRO A 1006 10.39 30.72 28.15
N PHE A 1007 9.18 30.33 28.65
CA PHE A 1007 8.17 31.12 29.43
C PHE A 1007 6.82 30.38 29.67
N THR A 1008 6.00 30.83 30.63
CA THR A 1008 5.11 30.00 31.49
C THR A 1008 3.91 29.28 30.83
N ALA A 1009 3.74 27.99 31.15
CA ALA A 1009 2.86 27.05 30.43
C ALA A 1009 1.34 27.02 30.75
N THR A 1010 0.79 27.95 31.55
CA THR A 1010 -0.67 28.03 31.83
C THR A 1010 -1.39 29.20 31.16
N GLU A 1011 -0.66 30.13 30.56
CA GLU A 1011 -1.21 31.29 29.84
C GLU A 1011 -0.52 31.43 28.48
N VAL A 1012 -1.24 31.16 27.38
CA VAL A 1012 -0.70 31.24 26.02
C VAL A 1012 -1.25 32.48 25.32
N TYR A 1013 -0.37 33.28 24.73
CA TYR A 1013 -0.74 34.42 23.89
C TYR A 1013 -0.60 34.05 22.42
N VAL A 1014 -1.60 34.40 21.62
CA VAL A 1014 -1.71 34.06 20.18
C VAL A 1014 -1.91 35.32 19.34
N LEU A 1015 -1.55 35.27 18.05
CA LEU A 1015 -1.75 36.38 17.12
C LEU A 1015 -3.24 36.62 16.80
N SER A 1016 -4.06 35.56 16.77
CA SER A 1016 -5.51 35.64 16.68
C SER A 1016 -6.19 34.56 17.50
N SER A 1017 -7.37 34.87 18.04
CA SER A 1017 -8.25 33.93 18.73
C SER A 1017 -9.39 33.39 17.85
N SER A 1018 -9.36 33.63 16.54
CA SER A 1018 -10.48 33.37 15.61
C SER A 1018 -10.72 31.89 15.26
N GLY A 1019 -9.89 30.97 15.78
CA GLY A 1019 -10.01 29.52 15.55
C GLY A 1019 -9.96 28.68 16.82
N TYR A 1020 -10.27 29.28 17.98
CA TYR A 1020 -10.25 28.62 19.28
C TYR A 1020 -11.50 28.97 20.10
N ALA A 1021 -12.26 27.96 20.51
CA ALA A 1021 -13.45 28.06 21.34
C ALA A 1021 -13.25 27.39 22.72
N MET A 1022 -14.01 27.80 23.72
CA MET A 1022 -14.04 27.14 25.03
C MET A 1022 -14.53 25.70 24.85
N GLY A 1023 -13.76 24.73 25.36
CA GLY A 1023 -13.99 23.30 25.16
C GLY A 1023 -13.22 22.67 23.98
N ASP A 1024 -12.43 23.43 23.22
CA ASP A 1024 -11.54 22.86 22.20
C ASP A 1024 -10.38 22.08 22.82
N ILE A 1025 -9.97 21.00 22.16
CA ILE A 1025 -8.79 20.21 22.56
C ILE A 1025 -7.58 20.73 21.77
N VAL A 1026 -6.59 21.22 22.50
CA VAL A 1026 -5.34 21.77 21.95
C VAL A 1026 -4.13 21.08 22.56
N GLU A 1027 -3.03 21.10 21.83
CA GLU A 1027 -1.70 20.66 22.27
C GLU A 1027 -0.73 21.83 22.11
N ILE A 1028 0.31 21.86 22.93
CA ILE A 1028 1.34 22.90 22.91
C ILE A 1028 2.66 22.24 22.55
N GLY A 1029 3.36 22.73 21.52
CA GLY A 1029 4.73 22.31 21.20
C GLY A 1029 4.93 20.80 21.02
N ASN A 1030 3.99 20.09 20.40
CA ASN A 1030 4.04 18.63 20.13
C ASN A 1030 4.31 17.75 21.38
N ASP A 1031 3.89 18.19 22.57
CA ASP A 1031 4.19 17.49 23.83
C ASP A 1031 3.28 16.28 24.16
N GLY A 1032 2.35 15.93 23.26
CA GLY A 1032 1.37 14.86 23.44
C GLY A 1032 0.26 15.17 24.44
N VAL A 1033 0.34 16.28 25.19
CA VAL A 1033 -0.58 16.59 26.28
C VAL A 1033 -1.76 17.41 25.76
N LYS A 1034 -2.81 16.68 25.39
CA LYS A 1034 -4.13 17.21 25.02
C LYS A 1034 -4.76 17.95 26.21
N ARG A 1035 -4.88 19.27 26.08
CA ARG A 1035 -5.46 20.22 27.04
C ARG A 1035 -6.78 20.76 26.53
N ILE A 1036 -7.64 21.22 27.43
CA ILE A 1036 -8.93 21.83 27.07
C ILE A 1036 -8.81 23.36 27.19
N VAL A 1037 -9.31 24.09 26.19
CA VAL A 1037 -9.44 25.56 26.24
C VAL A 1037 -10.51 25.95 27.26
N GLU A 1038 -10.07 26.52 28.37
CA GLU A 1038 -10.89 26.86 29.54
C GLU A 1038 -11.45 28.27 29.45
N SER A 1039 -10.70 29.21 28.88
CA SER A 1039 -11.23 30.50 28.43
C SER A 1039 -10.39 31.15 27.33
N VAL A 1040 -11.03 32.04 26.58
CA VAL A 1040 -10.43 32.86 25.52
C VAL A 1040 -10.75 34.32 25.81
N SER A 1041 -9.73 35.18 25.82
CA SER A 1041 -9.85 36.57 26.28
C SER A 1041 -8.93 37.52 25.51
N SER A 1042 -8.97 38.81 25.86
CA SER A 1042 -8.05 39.82 25.35
C SER A 1042 -7.71 40.78 26.49
N ASP A 1043 -6.43 41.10 26.65
CA ASP A 1043 -5.94 41.99 27.69
C ASP A 1043 -4.91 42.99 27.13
N ALA A 1044 -4.11 43.60 28.00
CA ALA A 1044 -3.09 44.58 27.62
C ALA A 1044 -1.83 43.97 26.98
N ILE A 1045 -1.71 42.64 26.92
CA ILE A 1045 -0.55 41.91 26.39
C ILE A 1045 -0.91 41.25 25.05
N GLY A 1046 -2.15 40.76 24.86
CA GLY A 1046 -2.59 40.27 23.54
C GLY A 1046 -3.93 39.54 23.52
N LYS A 1047 -4.08 38.61 22.58
CA LYS A 1047 -5.13 37.58 22.61
C LYS A 1047 -4.64 36.42 23.47
N LYS A 1048 -5.40 36.09 24.51
CA LYS A 1048 -4.96 35.20 25.59
C LYS A 1048 -5.88 33.98 25.70
N ILE A 1049 -5.27 32.81 25.80
CA ILE A 1049 -5.92 31.52 25.94
C ILE A 1049 -5.44 30.88 27.27
N ILE A 1050 -6.40 30.38 28.04
CA ILE A 1050 -6.18 29.71 29.34
C ILE A 1050 -6.65 28.26 29.21
N LEU A 1051 -5.91 27.32 29.80
CA LEU A 1051 -6.04 25.88 29.58
C LEU A 1051 -6.22 25.09 30.88
N THR A 1052 -7.06 24.05 30.87
CA THR A 1052 -7.37 23.20 32.02
C THR A 1052 -6.22 22.24 32.41
N ASP A 1053 -6.21 21.86 33.69
CA ASP A 1053 -5.30 20.93 34.39
C ASP A 1053 -3.86 21.44 34.66
N ALA A 1054 -3.78 22.35 35.64
CA ALA A 1054 -2.52 22.85 36.20
C ALA A 1054 -1.76 21.83 37.09
N THR A 1055 -2.26 20.60 37.30
CA THR A 1055 -1.70 19.69 38.32
C THR A 1055 -0.50 18.85 37.85
N LYS A 1056 -0.29 18.73 36.53
CA LYS A 1056 0.85 18.03 35.94
C LYS A 1056 1.98 18.94 35.43
N VAL A 1057 1.81 20.27 35.48
CA VAL A 1057 2.81 21.24 35.00
C VAL A 1057 3.82 21.57 36.12
N SER A 1058 4.65 20.61 36.49
CA SER A 1058 5.64 20.78 37.56
C SER A 1058 6.94 21.46 37.07
N SER A 1059 6.97 22.80 37.15
CA SER A 1059 8.20 23.59 37.30
C SER A 1059 9.35 23.36 36.29
N GLY A 1060 9.04 23.27 35.00
CA GLY A 1060 9.99 23.36 33.88
C GLY A 1060 9.28 24.04 32.72
N ILE A 1061 9.82 25.14 32.19
CA ILE A 1061 9.03 26.14 31.48
C ILE A 1061 9.71 26.57 30.16
N VAL A 1062 9.23 26.00 29.05
CA VAL A 1062 9.60 26.34 27.66
C VAL A 1062 8.49 27.21 27.06
N ALA A 1063 8.85 28.27 26.33
CA ALA A 1063 7.85 29.10 25.67
C ALA A 1063 7.21 28.33 24.49
N PRO A 1064 5.89 28.43 24.27
CA PRO A 1064 5.23 27.68 23.20
C PRO A 1064 5.73 28.14 21.81
N THR A 1065 6.53 27.30 21.16
CA THR A 1065 7.00 27.49 19.77
C THR A 1065 5.95 27.13 18.72
N SER A 1066 4.84 26.52 19.15
CA SER A 1066 3.67 26.18 18.35
C SER A 1066 2.49 25.78 19.25
N MET A 1067 1.27 25.83 18.71
CA MET A 1067 0.06 25.35 19.39
C MET A 1067 -0.95 24.78 18.38
N CYS A 1068 -1.31 23.52 18.54
CA CYS A 1068 -2.04 22.73 17.55
C CYS A 1068 -3.49 22.48 18.00
N ASN A 1069 -4.48 22.83 17.17
CA ASN A 1069 -5.90 22.50 17.44
C ASN A 1069 -6.21 21.09 16.91
N TRP A 1070 -6.43 20.13 17.81
CA TRP A 1070 -6.59 18.72 17.45
C TRP A 1070 -7.92 18.39 16.78
N LYS A 1071 -8.88 19.32 16.72
CA LYS A 1071 -10.09 19.15 15.90
C LYS A 1071 -9.80 19.07 14.40
N ASN A 1072 -8.63 19.54 13.94
CA ASN A 1072 -8.32 19.74 12.53
C ASN A 1072 -7.16 18.87 12.01
N ASN A 1073 -6.58 17.94 12.79
CA ASN A 1073 -5.22 17.44 12.46
C ASN A 1073 -5.00 15.92 12.58
N SER A 1074 -6.05 15.08 12.50
CA SER A 1074 -5.92 13.62 12.64
C SER A 1074 -6.69 12.77 11.62
N ASN A 1075 -7.20 13.37 10.54
CA ASN A 1075 -7.91 12.70 9.44
C ASN A 1075 -7.70 13.43 8.09
N ILE A 1076 -6.64 14.24 7.99
CA ILE A 1076 -6.41 15.15 6.86
C ILE A 1076 -5.26 14.62 6.02
N ALA A 1077 -5.55 14.27 4.76
CA ALA A 1077 -4.53 14.02 3.75
C ALA A 1077 -3.78 15.33 3.47
N ARG A 1078 -2.47 15.26 3.22
CA ARG A 1078 -1.66 16.45 2.89
C ARG A 1078 -2.15 17.06 1.59
N ASP A 1079 -2.87 18.16 1.69
CA ASP A 1079 -3.55 18.79 0.56
C ASP A 1079 -2.97 20.19 0.31
N PHE A 1080 -2.13 20.22 -0.72
CA PHE A 1080 -1.48 21.41 -1.28
C PHE A 1080 -2.36 22.11 -2.33
N GLY A 1081 -3.63 21.74 -2.45
CA GLY A 1081 -4.65 22.54 -3.13
C GLY A 1081 -4.80 23.92 -2.48
N LEU A 1082 -5.30 24.88 -3.24
CA LEU A 1082 -5.49 26.26 -2.77
C LEU A 1082 -6.85 26.40 -2.07
N ALA A 1083 -6.92 27.14 -0.97
CA ALA A 1083 -8.17 27.49 -0.31
C ALA A 1083 -8.83 28.72 -0.97
N GLN A 1084 -10.14 28.89 -0.76
CA GLN A 1084 -10.88 29.99 -1.39
C GLN A 1084 -10.34 31.35 -0.94
N GLY A 1085 -9.95 32.19 -1.90
CA GLY A 1085 -9.34 33.50 -1.63
C GLY A 1085 -7.83 33.47 -1.41
N SER A 1086 -7.16 32.35 -1.72
CA SER A 1086 -5.72 32.32 -1.94
C SER A 1086 -5.31 33.33 -3.03
N PRO A 1087 -4.20 34.07 -2.84
CA PRO A 1087 -3.66 34.97 -3.87
C PRO A 1087 -2.96 34.24 -5.03
N ALA A 1088 -2.93 32.90 -5.01
CA ALA A 1088 -2.48 32.07 -6.13
C ALA A 1088 -3.59 31.68 -7.11
N VAL A 1089 -4.87 31.81 -6.73
CA VAL A 1089 -6.01 31.45 -7.59
C VAL A 1089 -6.26 32.54 -8.62
N ASP A 1090 -6.52 32.17 -9.87
CA ASP A 1090 -6.76 33.11 -11.00
C ASP A 1090 -5.60 34.13 -11.20
N ALA A 1091 -4.36 33.75 -10.91
CA ALA A 1091 -3.20 34.67 -10.82
C ALA A 1091 -1.96 34.27 -11.66
N GLY A 1092 -1.94 33.05 -12.19
CA GLY A 1092 -0.91 32.51 -13.07
C GLY A 1092 -1.21 32.69 -14.55
N ALA A 1093 -0.23 32.40 -15.41
CA ALA A 1093 -0.36 32.50 -16.87
C ALA A 1093 -0.07 31.17 -17.60
N LEU A 1094 -0.66 30.98 -18.78
CA LEU A 1094 -0.32 29.85 -19.67
C LEU A 1094 1.11 30.00 -20.22
N ASP A 1095 2.04 29.17 -19.73
CA ASP A 1095 3.39 29.11 -20.27
C ASP A 1095 3.43 28.36 -21.63
N SER A 1096 4.31 28.83 -22.52
CA SER A 1096 4.63 28.17 -23.80
C SER A 1096 5.06 26.70 -23.69
N VAL A 1097 5.56 26.26 -22.53
CA VAL A 1097 6.09 24.91 -22.32
C VAL A 1097 5.03 23.81 -22.53
N TYR A 1098 3.76 24.07 -22.19
CA TYR A 1098 2.65 23.14 -22.41
C TYR A 1098 2.44 22.91 -23.92
N GLY A 1099 2.43 23.98 -24.71
CA GLY A 1099 2.35 23.90 -26.17
C GLY A 1099 3.58 23.24 -26.82
N LEU A 1100 4.78 23.43 -26.25
CA LEU A 1100 5.98 22.71 -26.67
C LEU A 1100 5.82 21.20 -26.46
N TYR A 1101 5.40 20.77 -25.27
CA TYR A 1101 5.18 19.35 -24.96
C TYR A 1101 4.17 18.70 -25.91
N THR A 1102 3.00 19.32 -26.08
CA THR A 1102 1.95 18.84 -26.99
C THR A 1102 2.47 18.74 -28.43
N SER A 1103 3.32 19.68 -28.88
CA SER A 1103 3.91 19.65 -30.23
C SER A 1103 4.94 18.55 -30.46
N LEU A 1104 5.57 18.04 -29.39
CA LEU A 1104 6.59 16.99 -29.43
C LEU A 1104 6.00 15.58 -29.32
N TYR A 1105 5.08 15.38 -28.36
CA TYR A 1105 4.59 14.05 -28.01
C TYR A 1105 3.14 13.78 -28.46
N ASN A 1106 2.41 14.80 -28.92
CA ASN A 1106 0.97 14.71 -29.24
C ASN A 1106 0.15 14.18 -28.03
N VAL A 1107 0.55 14.57 -26.82
CA VAL A 1107 -0.17 14.34 -25.56
C VAL A 1107 -0.42 15.70 -24.91
N ASP A 1108 -1.60 15.86 -24.32
CA ASP A 1108 -1.97 17.06 -23.58
C ASP A 1108 -1.54 16.94 -22.10
N ILE A 1109 -1.07 18.04 -21.53
CA ILE A 1109 -0.63 18.16 -20.14
C ILE A 1109 -1.16 19.44 -19.46
N THR A 1110 -2.23 20.07 -19.99
CA THR A 1110 -2.92 21.19 -19.33
C THR A 1110 -4.01 20.74 -18.35
N ASN A 1111 -3.82 19.60 -17.69
CA ASN A 1111 -4.58 19.20 -16.51
C ASN A 1111 -3.59 19.03 -15.35
N ASP A 1112 -4.02 19.29 -14.11
CA ASP A 1112 -3.23 18.94 -12.92
C ASP A 1112 -3.33 17.44 -12.56
N VAL A 1113 -2.65 17.04 -11.49
CA VAL A 1113 -2.63 15.66 -10.98
C VAL A 1113 -4.00 15.16 -10.46
N ALA A 1114 -4.92 16.07 -10.12
CA ALA A 1114 -6.31 15.73 -9.81
C ALA A 1114 -7.19 15.60 -11.08
N GLY A 1115 -6.60 15.77 -12.27
CA GLY A 1115 -7.32 15.77 -13.55
C GLY A 1115 -8.07 17.08 -13.85
N THR A 1116 -7.81 18.15 -13.08
CA THR A 1116 -8.45 19.45 -13.25
C THR A 1116 -7.85 20.20 -14.43
N THR A 1117 -8.66 20.52 -15.45
CA THR A 1117 -8.22 21.28 -16.63
C THR A 1117 -7.87 22.72 -16.28
N ARG A 1118 -6.75 23.21 -16.81
CA ARG A 1118 -6.22 24.55 -16.58
C ARG A 1118 -6.33 25.43 -17.84
N PRO A 1119 -6.87 26.67 -17.78
CA PRO A 1119 -7.49 27.27 -16.61
C PRO A 1119 -8.89 26.71 -16.35
N LYS A 1120 -9.28 26.56 -15.08
CA LYS A 1120 -10.64 26.29 -14.63
C LYS A 1120 -11.42 27.57 -14.34
N GLY A 1121 -10.72 28.61 -13.91
CA GLY A 1121 -11.24 29.94 -13.61
C GLY A 1121 -11.23 30.88 -14.82
N ASN A 1122 -10.82 32.12 -14.57
CA ASN A 1122 -10.55 33.16 -15.56
C ASN A 1122 -9.14 33.02 -16.16
N ASP A 1123 -8.15 32.70 -15.31
CA ASP A 1123 -6.74 32.52 -15.63
C ASP A 1123 -6.19 31.27 -14.91
N TRP A 1124 -4.88 30.99 -14.96
CA TRP A 1124 -4.30 29.77 -14.35
C TRP A 1124 -4.09 29.94 -12.85
N ASP A 1125 -4.10 28.85 -12.08
CA ASP A 1125 -3.62 28.89 -10.69
C ASP A 1125 -2.09 28.78 -10.60
N ILE A 1126 -1.50 29.53 -9.67
CA ILE A 1126 -0.08 29.44 -9.30
C ILE A 1126 0.10 28.19 -8.41
N GLY A 1127 1.09 27.35 -8.72
CA GLY A 1127 1.40 26.10 -8.02
C GLY A 1127 0.87 24.84 -8.73
N ALA A 1128 1.08 23.69 -8.09
CA ALA A 1128 0.87 22.36 -8.66
C ALA A 1128 -0.59 21.96 -8.88
N MET A 1129 -1.51 22.50 -8.08
CA MET A 1129 -2.95 22.21 -8.11
C MET A 1129 -3.75 23.38 -8.69
N GLU A 1130 -4.97 23.11 -9.19
CA GLU A 1130 -5.96 24.10 -9.60
C GLU A 1130 -7.27 23.95 -8.77
N GLN A 1131 -7.83 25.07 -8.28
CA GLN A 1131 -8.97 25.13 -7.35
C GLN A 1131 -10.33 24.78 -7.96
#